data_AF-A0A8B8Y3Y3-F1
#
_entry.id   AF-A0A8B8Y3Y3-F1
#
_cell.length_a   1.000
_cell.length_b   1.000
_cell.length_c   1.000
_cell.angle_alpha   90.00
_cell.angle_beta   90.00
_cell.angle_gamma   90.00
#
_symmetry.space_group_name_H-M   'P 1'
#
loop_
_entity.id
_entity.type
_entity.pdbx_description
1 polymer ?
#
loop_
_entity_poly.entity_id
_entity_poly.type
_entity_poly.pdbx_seq_one_letter_code
_entity_poly.pdbx_strand_id
1 'polypeptide(L)'
;MRRLPLAPLLPLQLALLLAAVAPEAPVSAPRSLVWGPGLRAGVVLPVRYFYLQAVNSEGQNLTRSPPGQTLFKVVIKSLSPKELVRIHVPKPLDRNDGTFLMRYRMYETVSEGLKIEVLYGDEHVAQSPYILKGPVYHEYCECPEEDPQTWQKTLSCPAKEPQIAKDFASFPSINLQQMLNEVPERFGDERGAIVHYTILSNLIYRRSLGKYTDFKMFSDEILLSLARKVLLPDLEFYVNLGDWPLEHRKVNETPGPLPIISWCGSLDSRDVILPTYDITHSTLEAMRGVTNDLLSIQGNTGPSWINKTEKAFFRGRDSREERLQLVQLSKDNPQLLDAGITGYFFFQEKEKELGKAKLIGFFDFFKYKYQVNVDGTVAAYRYPYLMLGDSLVLKQDSPYYEHFYMALKPWKHYVPIKRNLSDLLEKVEWAKENDEEAKKIAKEGQLTARDLLQPHRLYCYYYRVLQDFCMAWKQESEFTKRDRAARVIQKAWKSFLNVAVFQHFKSLINIRRQGEPRQILRYINPKEAELLDAAAGINVRFRLGGVKFPPEIYYKIFTHRHIEDLCANSPRDYTKLPAKHTSHIKSDNLQEEDYSGWYRRIENNGWRPVSDKFWKSTENVMVGDKKESEFHFSKLKRKQDIEKKRKIKKIEWMRQMYYTGTLEAKSTNHETLGLIHTATKGLIRAFEDGGIDSVMEWEVDEVLNWTNTLNFDEH
;
A
#
# COMPACT_ATOMS: atom_id res chain seq x y z
N MET A 1 47.19 69.27 -52.08
CA MET A 1 47.12 69.87 -50.73
C MET A 1 45.65 69.99 -50.35
N ARG A 2 45.27 69.38 -49.23
CA ARG A 2 43.87 69.04 -48.86
C ARG A 2 43.10 70.24 -48.31
N ARG A 3 41.83 70.31 -48.68
CA ARG A 3 40.79 71.20 -48.14
C ARG A 3 40.43 70.81 -46.70
N LEU A 4 40.26 71.80 -45.83
CA LEU A 4 39.66 71.70 -44.49
C LEU A 4 38.25 72.32 -44.53
N PRO A 5 37.22 71.67 -43.95
CA PRO A 5 35.96 72.32 -43.64
C PRO A 5 35.73 72.51 -42.13
N LEU A 6 34.79 73.42 -41.86
CA LEU A 6 34.32 73.95 -40.58
C LEU A 6 33.89 72.89 -39.54
N ALA A 7 34.08 73.24 -38.26
CA ALA A 7 33.41 72.63 -37.10
C ALA A 7 32.55 73.69 -36.37
N PRO A 8 31.32 73.37 -35.93
CA PRO A 8 30.56 74.22 -35.01
C PRO A 8 30.59 73.69 -33.56
N LEU A 9 30.36 74.62 -32.65
CA LEU A 9 30.30 74.52 -31.18
C LEU A 9 29.13 73.67 -30.65
N LEU A 10 29.36 72.98 -29.53
CA LEU A 10 28.37 72.78 -28.44
C LEU A 10 29.12 72.59 -27.09
N PRO A 11 28.57 73.09 -25.96
CA PRO A 11 29.30 73.31 -24.72
C PRO A 11 29.07 72.25 -23.63
N LEU A 12 29.94 72.33 -22.61
CA LEU A 12 29.89 71.68 -21.30
C LEU A 12 28.47 71.53 -20.73
N GLN A 13 28.06 70.30 -20.43
CA GLN A 13 27.29 69.92 -19.23
C GLN A 13 27.07 68.40 -19.24
N LEU A 14 28.07 67.61 -18.84
CA LEU A 14 27.85 66.20 -18.44
C LEU A 14 29.06 65.66 -17.64
N ALA A 15 29.40 66.32 -16.54
CA ALA A 15 30.47 65.86 -15.65
C ALA A 15 30.14 66.17 -14.19
N LEU A 16 28.98 65.70 -13.70
CA LEU A 16 28.64 65.65 -12.28
C LEU A 16 27.38 64.80 -12.09
N LEU A 17 27.54 63.48 -12.22
CA LEU A 17 26.66 62.44 -11.65
C LEU A 17 27.34 61.06 -11.77
N LEU A 18 28.62 61.00 -11.45
CA LEU A 18 29.23 59.75 -11.00
C LEU A 18 28.92 59.67 -9.51
N ALA A 19 27.79 59.04 -9.17
CA ALA A 19 27.55 58.60 -7.81
C ALA A 19 28.78 57.77 -7.39
N ALA A 20 29.49 58.25 -6.37
CA ALA A 20 30.58 57.54 -5.74
C ALA A 20 30.02 56.21 -5.20
N VAL A 21 30.23 55.12 -5.94
CA VAL A 21 30.13 53.78 -5.37
C VAL A 21 31.28 53.68 -4.39
N ALA A 22 30.98 53.80 -3.10
CA ALA A 22 31.95 53.54 -2.05
C ALA A 22 32.59 52.17 -2.32
N PRO A 23 33.93 52.02 -2.23
CA PRO A 23 34.56 50.71 -2.36
C PRO A 23 33.95 49.78 -1.32
N GLU A 24 33.27 48.72 -1.78
CA GLU A 24 32.61 47.76 -0.89
C GLU A 24 33.64 47.16 0.06
N ALA A 25 33.34 47.19 1.36
CA ALA A 25 34.26 46.75 2.39
C ALA A 25 34.62 45.26 2.20
N PRO A 26 35.91 44.88 2.33
CA PRO A 26 36.33 43.51 2.12
C PRO A 26 35.66 42.56 3.13
N VAL A 27 35.33 41.36 2.68
CA VAL A 27 34.75 40.30 3.54
C VAL A 27 35.78 39.90 4.58
N SER A 28 35.36 39.89 5.84
CA SER A 28 36.12 39.31 6.96
C SER A 28 35.69 37.87 7.17
N ALA A 29 36.55 36.91 6.77
CA ALA A 29 36.32 35.49 6.99
C ALA A 29 36.04 35.14 8.48
N PRO A 30 36.84 35.58 9.47
CA PRO A 30 36.61 35.19 10.87
C PRO A 30 35.36 35.82 11.49
N ARG A 31 34.88 36.96 10.98
CA ARG A 31 33.66 37.63 11.48
C ARG A 31 32.39 37.19 10.76
N SER A 32 32.52 36.57 9.59
CA SER A 32 31.38 36.02 8.85
C SER A 32 30.67 34.94 9.66
N LEU A 33 29.41 34.63 9.33
CA LEU A 33 28.59 33.70 10.10
C LEU A 33 28.23 32.45 9.30
N VAL A 34 28.07 31.32 9.98
CA VAL A 34 27.65 30.04 9.38
C VAL A 34 26.61 29.39 10.29
N TRP A 35 25.45 29.01 9.76
CA TRP A 35 24.39 28.36 10.53
C TRP A 35 23.48 27.52 9.64
N GLY A 36 22.80 26.52 10.20
CA GLY A 36 21.76 25.79 9.50
C GLY A 36 21.72 24.30 9.82
N PRO A 37 20.67 23.60 9.35
CA PRO A 37 20.41 22.21 9.70
C PRO A 37 21.52 21.25 9.23
N GLY A 38 22.17 21.55 8.11
CA GLY A 38 23.25 20.74 7.52
C GLY A 38 24.55 20.73 8.32
N LEU A 39 24.67 21.50 9.40
CA LEU A 39 25.79 21.46 10.35
C LEU A 39 25.52 20.56 11.57
N ARG A 40 24.37 19.87 11.60
CA ARG A 40 23.98 18.98 12.70
C ARG A 40 23.97 17.52 12.23
N ALA A 41 24.70 16.64 12.93
CA ALA A 41 24.82 15.23 12.57
C ALA A 41 23.44 14.54 12.45
N GLY A 42 22.59 14.70 13.48
CA GLY A 42 21.28 14.06 13.58
C GLY A 42 20.21 14.54 12.59
N VAL A 43 20.43 15.62 11.83
CA VAL A 43 19.46 16.07 10.81
C VAL A 43 19.64 15.26 9.52
N VAL A 44 18.76 14.29 9.29
CA VAL A 44 18.81 13.45 8.08
C VAL A 44 17.90 14.01 6.99
N LEU A 45 18.50 14.48 5.89
CA LEU A 45 17.80 15.00 4.71
C LEU A 45 18.46 14.49 3.43
N PRO A 46 17.71 14.37 2.30
CA PRO A 46 18.27 14.05 0.99
C PRO A 46 19.39 14.99 0.57
N VAL A 47 19.16 16.29 0.76
CA VAL A 47 20.16 17.34 0.61
C VAL A 47 20.26 18.09 1.92
N ARG A 48 21.48 18.11 2.47
CA ARG A 48 21.81 18.89 3.67
C ARG A 48 22.24 20.28 3.24
N TYR A 49 21.89 21.29 4.01
CA TYR A 49 22.18 22.68 3.66
C TYR A 49 22.41 23.56 4.88
N PHE A 50 23.17 24.63 4.69
CA PHE A 50 23.43 25.66 5.68
C PHE A 50 23.70 26.99 4.98
N TYR A 51 23.67 28.06 5.74
CA TYR A 51 23.80 29.43 5.28
C TYR A 51 25.13 30.02 5.71
N LEU A 52 25.62 30.95 4.89
CA LEU A 52 26.77 31.79 5.14
C LEU A 52 26.31 33.25 5.10
N GLN A 53 26.73 34.07 6.05
CA GLN A 53 26.57 35.53 5.99
C GLN A 53 27.95 36.14 5.86
N ALA A 54 28.18 36.87 4.77
CA ALA A 54 29.39 37.66 4.63
C ALA A 54 29.29 38.90 5.54
N VAL A 55 30.37 39.15 6.29
CA VAL A 55 30.48 40.26 7.24
C VAL A 55 31.73 41.06 6.92
N ASN A 56 31.67 42.39 7.00
CA ASN A 56 32.84 43.24 6.75
C ASN A 56 33.81 43.26 7.95
N SER A 57 34.96 43.92 7.78
CA SER A 57 35.96 44.12 8.83
C SER A 57 35.42 44.84 10.08
N GLU A 58 34.36 45.64 9.94
CA GLU A 58 33.71 46.37 11.04
C GLU A 58 32.70 45.50 11.81
N GLY A 59 32.37 44.30 11.33
CA GLY A 59 31.39 43.40 11.97
C GLY A 59 29.95 43.63 11.52
N GLN A 60 29.72 44.37 10.44
CA GLN A 60 28.41 44.60 9.85
C GLN A 60 28.09 43.56 8.76
N ASN A 61 26.86 43.05 8.74
CA ASN A 61 26.38 42.15 7.70
C ASN A 61 26.36 42.86 6.36
N LEU A 62 26.99 42.26 5.36
CA LEU A 62 26.83 42.72 3.98
C LEU A 62 25.40 42.46 3.53
N THR A 63 24.81 43.46 2.87
CA THR A 63 23.44 43.39 2.32
C THR A 63 23.44 43.18 0.81
N ARG A 64 24.64 43.08 0.22
CA ARG A 64 24.91 42.79 -1.18
C ARG A 64 26.12 41.86 -1.26
N SER A 65 26.12 41.01 -2.26
CA SER A 65 27.22 40.08 -2.49
C SER A 65 28.38 40.80 -3.19
N PRO A 66 29.64 40.57 -2.79
CA PRO A 66 30.78 41.25 -3.39
C PRO A 66 30.88 40.99 -4.90
N PRO A 67 31.21 41.99 -5.73
CA PRO A 67 31.35 41.83 -7.17
C PRO A 67 32.49 40.86 -7.51
N GLY A 68 32.19 39.83 -8.31
CA GLY A 68 33.15 38.81 -8.75
C GLY A 68 32.66 37.38 -8.51
N GLN A 69 33.52 36.39 -8.77
CA GLN A 69 33.22 35.00 -8.45
C GLN A 69 33.34 34.77 -6.94
N THR A 70 32.34 34.13 -6.33
CA THR A 70 32.31 33.88 -4.88
C THR A 70 33.58 33.16 -4.41
N LEU A 71 34.33 33.75 -3.48
CA LEU A 71 35.53 33.13 -2.88
C LEU A 71 35.22 32.10 -1.80
N PHE A 72 33.94 31.93 -1.43
CA PHE A 72 33.53 30.89 -0.51
C PHE A 72 33.75 29.50 -1.12
N LYS A 73 34.53 28.67 -0.41
CA LYS A 73 34.81 27.28 -0.76
C LYS A 73 34.44 26.41 0.42
N VAL A 74 33.74 25.31 0.15
CA VAL A 74 33.36 24.33 1.16
C VAL A 74 33.95 22.98 0.80
N VAL A 75 34.64 22.35 1.75
CA VAL A 75 35.21 21.01 1.62
C VAL A 75 34.61 20.15 2.74
N ILE A 76 34.07 19.00 2.37
CA ILE A 76 33.45 18.06 3.32
C ILE A 76 34.12 16.71 3.18
N LYS A 77 34.60 16.16 4.30
CA LYS A 77 35.28 14.86 4.38
C LYS A 77 34.79 14.09 5.60
N SER A 78 34.92 12.77 5.58
CA SER A 78 34.82 11.93 6.77
C SER A 78 35.90 12.31 7.78
N LEU A 79 35.61 12.14 9.07
CA LEU A 79 36.62 12.30 10.14
C LEU A 79 37.65 11.18 10.11
N SER A 80 37.20 9.96 9.82
CA SER A 80 38.07 8.80 9.68
C SER A 80 38.64 8.73 8.27
N PRO A 81 39.96 8.75 8.07
CA PRO A 81 40.56 8.57 6.74
C PRO A 81 40.30 7.18 6.14
N LYS A 82 39.80 6.23 6.95
CA LYS A 82 39.41 4.88 6.51
C LYS A 82 38.02 4.85 5.87
N GLU A 83 37.13 5.79 6.19
CA GLU A 83 35.79 5.88 5.61
C GLU A 83 35.83 6.72 4.33
N LEU A 84 35.92 6.07 3.17
CA LEU A 84 35.89 6.75 1.88
C LEU A 84 34.45 6.91 1.39
N VAL A 85 33.85 8.06 1.67
CA VAL A 85 32.44 8.34 1.31
C VAL A 85 32.34 9.35 0.18
N ARG A 86 31.49 9.05 -0.81
CA ARG A 86 31.15 10.01 -1.86
C ARG A 86 30.18 11.07 -1.33
N ILE A 87 30.60 12.32 -1.40
CA ILE A 87 29.78 13.49 -1.04
C ILE A 87 29.81 14.48 -2.21
N HIS A 88 28.65 14.84 -2.74
CA HIS A 88 28.55 15.89 -3.76
C HIS A 88 28.43 17.26 -3.08
N VAL A 89 29.45 18.10 -3.29
CA VAL A 89 29.63 19.41 -2.64
C VAL A 89 29.79 20.49 -3.74
N PRO A 90 28.69 21.04 -4.29
CA PRO A 90 28.75 22.13 -5.25
C PRO A 90 29.24 23.44 -4.59
N LYS A 91 29.51 24.46 -5.41
CA LYS A 91 29.77 25.81 -4.91
C LYS A 91 28.55 26.36 -4.15
N PRO A 92 28.74 27.16 -3.09
CA PRO A 92 27.65 27.88 -2.44
C PRO A 92 26.87 28.74 -3.44
N LEU A 93 25.55 28.76 -3.29
CA LEU A 93 24.64 29.57 -4.08
C LEU A 93 24.58 30.99 -3.51
N ASP A 94 24.85 31.99 -4.35
CA ASP A 94 24.73 33.40 -3.97
C ASP A 94 23.28 33.86 -3.99
N ARG A 95 22.77 34.36 -2.86
CA ARG A 95 21.37 34.81 -2.72
C ARG A 95 21.21 36.31 -3.03
N ASN A 96 22.27 36.97 -3.50
CA ASN A 96 22.35 38.37 -3.89
C ASN A 96 21.99 39.38 -2.78
N ASP A 97 22.04 38.94 -1.52
CA ASP A 97 21.71 39.75 -0.34
C ASP A 97 22.82 39.69 0.73
N GLY A 98 24.04 39.32 0.33
CA GLY A 98 25.19 39.10 1.22
C GLY A 98 25.16 37.76 1.97
N THR A 99 24.11 36.96 1.76
CA THR A 99 24.04 35.58 2.23
C THR A 99 24.25 34.57 1.11
N PHE A 100 24.81 33.41 1.46
CA PHE A 100 25.03 32.29 0.55
C PHE A 100 24.39 31.03 1.12
N LEU A 101 23.87 30.17 0.24
CA LEU A 101 23.27 28.88 0.60
C LEU A 101 24.20 27.76 0.15
N MET A 102 24.82 27.10 1.12
CA MET A 102 25.58 25.89 0.88
C MET A 102 24.67 24.67 0.94
N ARG A 103 24.82 23.76 -0.03
CA ARG A 103 24.07 22.51 -0.12
C ARG A 103 24.99 21.34 -0.46
N TYR A 104 24.77 20.18 0.13
CA TYR A 104 25.55 18.98 -0.15
C TYR A 104 24.69 17.72 -0.04
N ARG A 105 25.05 16.71 -0.84
CA ARG A 105 24.36 15.41 -0.88
C ARG A 105 25.33 14.30 -0.54
N MET A 106 24.95 13.45 0.40
CA MET A 106 25.70 12.26 0.78
C MET A 106 25.12 11.04 0.06
N TYR A 107 25.99 10.12 -0.35
CA TYR A 107 25.57 8.86 -0.98
C TYR A 107 25.68 7.66 -0.04
N GLU A 108 26.45 7.77 1.05
CA GLU A 108 26.64 6.72 2.06
C GLU A 108 26.71 7.35 3.46
N THR A 109 26.43 6.55 4.49
CA THR A 109 26.57 6.95 5.92
C THR A 109 28.05 7.00 6.30
N VAL A 110 28.45 7.99 7.09
CA VAL A 110 29.71 7.95 7.85
C VAL A 110 29.41 7.64 9.31
N SER A 111 30.23 6.82 9.94
CA SER A 111 29.97 6.34 11.32
C SER A 111 30.66 7.22 12.36
N GLU A 112 31.89 7.68 12.06
CA GLU A 112 32.69 8.48 13.01
C GLU A 112 32.33 9.97 12.96
N GLY A 113 31.92 10.46 11.79
CA GLY A 113 31.41 11.81 11.59
C GLY A 113 32.01 12.54 10.39
N LEU A 114 31.65 13.82 10.25
CA LEU A 114 32.09 14.69 9.15
C LEU A 114 32.90 15.89 9.66
N LYS A 115 33.92 16.27 8.87
CA LYS A 115 34.61 17.55 8.95
C LYS A 115 34.15 18.43 7.79
N ILE A 116 33.60 19.60 8.11
CA ILE A 116 33.16 20.60 7.14
C ILE A 116 34.07 21.83 7.26
N GLU A 117 34.90 22.06 6.26
CA GLU A 117 35.77 23.22 6.13
C GLU A 117 35.09 24.26 5.25
N VAL A 118 34.70 25.39 5.85
CA VAL A 118 34.24 26.58 5.15
C VAL A 118 35.38 27.58 5.09
N LEU A 119 35.75 28.00 3.88
CA LEU A 119 36.86 28.89 3.60
C LEU A 119 36.39 30.09 2.77
N TYR A 120 37.05 31.23 2.94
CA TYR A 120 36.96 32.39 2.05
C TYR A 120 38.38 32.72 1.59
N GLY A 121 38.69 32.43 0.31
CA GLY A 121 40.09 32.32 -0.12
C GLY A 121 40.75 31.13 0.58
N ASP A 122 41.84 31.39 1.30
CA ASP A 122 42.56 30.38 2.11
C ASP A 122 42.27 30.50 3.62
N GLU A 123 41.43 31.43 4.05
CA GLU A 123 41.10 31.66 5.46
C GLU A 123 39.82 30.93 5.90
N HIS A 124 39.81 30.44 7.14
CA HIS A 124 38.65 29.80 7.74
C HIS A 124 37.55 30.81 8.08
N VAL A 125 36.31 30.45 7.71
CA VAL A 125 35.12 31.26 7.96
C VAL A 125 34.54 30.94 9.33
N ALA A 126 34.38 31.95 10.17
CA ALA A 126 33.90 31.82 11.55
C ALA A 126 34.69 30.74 12.33
N GLN A 127 34.01 29.78 12.95
CA GLN A 127 34.59 28.67 13.72
C GLN A 127 34.97 27.45 12.86
N SER A 128 35.06 27.59 11.53
CA SER A 128 35.51 26.51 10.64
C SER A 128 36.88 25.97 11.07
N PRO A 129 37.10 24.64 11.09
CA PRO A 129 36.21 23.58 10.62
C PRO A 129 35.08 23.21 11.59
N TYR A 130 33.92 22.85 11.05
CA TYR A 130 32.78 22.31 11.80
C TYR A 130 32.91 20.79 11.88
N ILE A 131 32.87 20.25 13.10
CA ILE A 131 33.01 18.81 13.37
C ILE A 131 31.66 18.23 13.80
N LEU A 132 31.06 17.42 12.92
CA LEU A 132 29.84 16.67 13.19
C LEU A 132 30.26 15.31 13.74
N LYS A 133 30.27 15.17 15.07
CA LYS A 133 30.68 13.92 15.73
C LYS A 133 29.58 12.86 15.66
N GLY A 134 29.99 11.60 15.52
CA GLY A 134 29.08 10.46 15.50
C GLY A 134 28.47 10.20 14.12
N PRO A 135 27.51 9.28 14.02
CA PRO A 135 26.98 8.85 12.74
C PRO A 135 26.27 10.00 12.02
N VAL A 136 26.59 10.18 10.74
CA VAL A 136 25.90 11.11 9.85
C VAL A 136 25.26 10.31 8.73
N TYR A 137 23.96 10.06 8.89
CA TYR A 137 23.21 9.20 7.99
C TYR A 137 22.92 9.87 6.65
N HIS A 138 23.01 9.08 5.58
CA HIS A 138 22.48 9.43 4.26
C HIS A 138 20.99 9.09 4.15
N GLU A 139 20.34 9.59 3.09
CA GLU A 139 18.89 9.47 2.85
C GLU A 139 18.33 8.04 2.87
N TYR A 140 19.10 7.04 2.45
CA TYR A 140 18.63 5.66 2.31
C TYR A 140 19.07 4.75 3.48
N CYS A 141 19.62 5.31 4.56
CA CYS A 141 19.82 4.58 5.81
C CYS A 141 18.45 4.21 6.40
N GLU A 142 18.21 2.92 6.70
CA GLU A 142 17.02 2.48 7.44
C GLU A 142 17.29 2.60 8.94
N CYS A 143 17.28 3.85 9.41
CA CYS A 143 17.81 4.24 10.71
C CYS A 143 16.80 5.12 11.45
N PRO A 144 15.57 4.62 11.71
CA PRO A 144 14.51 5.43 12.27
C PRO A 144 14.80 5.80 13.72
N GLU A 145 14.60 7.07 14.05
CA GLU A 145 14.56 7.52 15.45
C GLU A 145 13.34 6.90 16.15
N GLU A 146 13.59 6.23 17.27
CA GLU A 146 12.56 5.52 18.04
C GLU A 146 11.64 6.47 18.80
N ASP A 147 12.17 7.60 19.27
CA ASP A 147 11.39 8.65 19.92
C ASP A 147 11.07 9.79 18.95
N PRO A 148 9.82 9.91 18.47
CA PRO A 148 9.43 10.99 17.57
C PRO A 148 9.64 12.39 18.13
N GLN A 149 9.60 12.57 19.46
CA GLN A 149 9.82 13.89 20.06
C GLN A 149 11.28 14.32 19.89
N THR A 150 12.22 13.39 20.08
CA THR A 150 13.64 13.59 19.81
C THR A 150 13.89 13.92 18.33
N TRP A 151 13.24 13.20 17.40
CA TRP A 151 13.32 13.50 15.97
C TRP A 151 12.79 14.90 15.63
N GLN A 152 11.61 15.25 16.14
CA GLN A 152 10.99 16.57 15.92
C GLN A 152 11.86 17.70 16.48
N LYS A 153 12.44 17.53 17.67
CA LYS A 153 13.36 18.50 18.28
C LYS A 153 14.63 18.67 17.43
N THR A 154 15.18 17.56 16.93
CA THR A 154 16.38 17.55 16.08
C THR A 154 16.16 18.30 14.77
N LEU A 155 15.02 18.08 14.11
CA LEU A 155 14.63 18.86 12.92
C LEU A 155 14.14 20.27 13.24
N SER A 156 13.95 20.60 14.53
CA SER A 156 13.40 21.89 14.96
C SER A 156 12.00 22.13 14.40
N CYS A 157 11.17 21.08 14.43
CA CYS A 157 9.79 21.13 13.97
C CYS A 157 8.97 22.16 14.75
N PRO A 158 8.10 22.95 14.07
CA PRO A 158 7.19 23.86 14.74
C PRO A 158 6.26 23.13 15.72
N ALA A 159 6.01 23.76 16.86
CA ALA A 159 5.08 23.23 17.87
C ALA A 159 3.60 23.33 17.42
N LYS A 160 3.30 24.26 16.52
CA LYS A 160 1.96 24.49 15.98
C LYS A 160 2.04 24.65 14.46
N GLU A 161 1.11 24.01 13.76
CA GLU A 161 0.89 24.18 12.33
C GLU A 161 -0.56 24.63 12.12
N PRO A 162 -0.81 25.95 11.99
CA PRO A 162 -2.16 26.47 11.91
C PRO A 162 -3.02 25.85 10.80
N GLN A 163 -2.42 25.52 9.64
CA GLN A 163 -3.15 24.91 8.53
C GLN A 163 -3.65 23.51 8.90
N ILE A 164 -2.77 22.67 9.47
CA ILE A 164 -3.14 21.33 9.94
C ILE A 164 -4.26 21.42 10.98
N ALA A 165 -4.15 22.34 11.95
CA ALA A 165 -5.19 22.54 12.96
C ALA A 165 -6.54 22.96 12.34
N LYS A 166 -6.52 23.76 11.27
CA LYS A 166 -7.72 24.17 10.54
C LYS A 166 -8.35 23.01 9.77
N ASP A 167 -7.54 22.19 9.12
CA ASP A 167 -8.01 21.03 8.34
C ASP A 167 -8.69 20.00 9.27
N PHE A 168 -8.03 19.66 10.37
CA PHE A 168 -8.54 18.71 11.37
C PHE A 168 -9.69 19.26 12.23
N ALA A 169 -9.97 20.56 12.22
CA ALA A 169 -11.13 21.13 12.91
C ALA A 169 -12.47 20.56 12.38
N SER A 170 -12.48 20.08 11.14
CA SER A 170 -13.64 19.40 10.54
C SER A 170 -13.80 17.94 11.01
N PHE A 171 -12.78 17.38 11.66
CA PHE A 171 -12.67 15.95 12.01
C PHE A 171 -12.25 15.77 13.48
N PRO A 172 -13.09 16.16 14.46
CA PRO A 172 -12.78 15.97 15.87
C PRO A 172 -12.55 14.48 16.23
N SER A 173 -13.22 13.58 15.52
CA SER A 173 -12.99 12.13 15.55
C SER A 173 -13.13 11.56 14.14
N ILE A 174 -12.32 10.56 13.79
CA ILE A 174 -12.35 9.92 12.47
C ILE A 174 -12.99 8.53 12.58
N ASN A 175 -14.17 8.36 11.96
CA ASN A 175 -14.82 7.06 11.84
C ASN A 175 -14.15 6.22 10.75
N LEU A 176 -13.27 5.30 11.17
CA LEU A 176 -12.48 4.50 10.23
C LEU A 176 -13.37 3.60 9.36
N GLN A 177 -14.41 2.99 9.94
CA GLN A 177 -15.28 2.08 9.20
C GLN A 177 -16.09 2.82 8.13
N GLN A 178 -16.60 4.01 8.46
CA GLN A 178 -17.27 4.89 7.52
C GLN A 178 -16.30 5.29 6.38
N MET A 179 -15.09 5.74 6.72
CA MET A 179 -14.08 6.12 5.74
C MET A 179 -13.72 4.96 4.79
N LEU A 180 -13.45 3.77 5.33
CA LEU A 180 -13.07 2.59 4.54
C LEU A 180 -14.19 2.08 3.63
N ASN A 181 -15.46 2.33 3.98
CA ASN A 181 -16.61 1.94 3.17
C ASN A 181 -16.94 3.01 2.12
N GLU A 182 -17.04 4.27 2.52
CA GLU A 182 -17.53 5.35 1.64
C GLU A 182 -16.46 5.85 0.66
N VAL A 183 -15.18 5.90 1.02
CA VAL A 183 -14.15 6.47 0.13
C VAL A 183 -14.01 5.66 -1.17
N PRO A 184 -13.90 4.32 -1.15
CA PRO A 184 -13.83 3.54 -2.39
C PRO A 184 -15.07 3.72 -3.28
N GLU A 185 -16.26 3.74 -2.69
CA GLU A 185 -17.52 3.88 -3.45
C GLU A 185 -17.66 5.28 -4.05
N ARG A 186 -17.40 6.34 -3.27
CA ARG A 186 -17.58 7.72 -3.72
C ARG A 186 -16.50 8.20 -4.68
N PHE A 187 -15.27 7.71 -4.52
CA PHE A 187 -14.10 8.32 -5.16
C PHE A 187 -13.15 7.31 -5.83
N GLY A 188 -13.40 6.01 -5.69
CA GLY A 188 -12.57 4.95 -6.28
C GLY A 188 -12.94 4.56 -7.71
N ASP A 189 -14.21 4.72 -8.12
CA ASP A 189 -14.71 4.25 -9.42
C ASP A 189 -14.44 5.21 -10.61
N GLU A 190 -14.53 4.65 -11.84
CA GLU A 190 -14.34 5.16 -13.24
C GLU A 190 -13.25 6.22 -13.55
N ARG A 191 -13.03 7.21 -12.68
CA ARG A 191 -12.04 8.30 -12.82
C ARG A 191 -11.19 8.53 -11.57
N GLY A 192 -11.38 7.74 -10.50
CA GLY A 192 -10.65 7.87 -9.24
C GLY A 192 -9.12 7.88 -9.39
N ALA A 193 -8.47 8.69 -8.56
CA ALA A 193 -7.02 8.78 -8.41
C ALA A 193 -6.66 8.68 -6.93
N ILE A 194 -7.17 7.66 -6.23
CA ILE A 194 -7.02 7.52 -4.78
C ILE A 194 -6.12 6.36 -4.43
N VAL A 195 -5.36 6.50 -3.35
CA VAL A 195 -4.60 5.40 -2.76
C VAL A 195 -4.96 5.25 -1.29
N HIS A 196 -5.33 4.04 -0.91
CA HIS A 196 -5.46 3.62 0.49
C HIS A 196 -4.08 3.26 1.00
N TYR A 197 -3.62 3.91 2.06
CA TYR A 197 -2.38 3.58 2.76
C TYR A 197 -2.67 3.00 4.14
N THR A 198 -1.87 2.03 4.54
CA THR A 198 -1.81 1.47 5.90
C THR A 198 -0.36 1.51 6.36
N ILE A 199 -0.12 2.17 7.49
CA ILE A 199 1.16 2.10 8.20
C ILE A 199 0.96 1.17 9.38
N LEU A 200 1.74 0.09 9.44
CA LEU A 200 1.69 -0.88 10.53
C LEU A 200 3.10 -1.31 10.90
N SER A 201 3.48 -1.10 12.16
CA SER A 201 4.82 -1.43 12.67
C SER A 201 5.93 -0.83 11.80
N ASN A 202 5.77 0.45 11.44
CA ASN A 202 6.67 1.21 10.56
C ASN A 202 6.81 0.66 9.12
N LEU A 203 5.97 -0.29 8.72
CA LEU A 203 5.88 -0.78 7.34
C LEU A 203 4.70 -0.13 6.62
N ILE A 204 4.92 0.25 5.36
CA ILE A 204 3.92 0.94 4.53
C ILE A 204 3.31 -0.06 3.55
N TYR A 205 2.00 -0.25 3.66
CA TYR A 205 1.18 -1.01 2.73
C TYR A 205 0.27 -0.04 2.00
N ARG A 206 -0.11 -0.40 0.78
CA ARG A 206 -1.00 0.44 -0.02
C ARG A 206 -1.85 -0.36 -0.99
N ARG A 207 -2.98 0.23 -1.37
CA ARG A 207 -3.85 -0.26 -2.44
C ARG A 207 -4.35 0.93 -3.26
N SER A 208 -4.00 0.94 -4.54
CA SER A 208 -4.52 1.92 -5.50
C SER A 208 -5.99 1.67 -5.81
N LEU A 209 -6.78 2.74 -5.87
CA LEU A 209 -8.19 2.76 -6.22
C LEU A 209 -8.40 3.72 -7.39
N GLY A 210 -8.99 3.21 -8.48
CA GLY A 210 -9.22 3.96 -9.71
C GLY A 210 -8.10 3.87 -10.74
N LYS A 211 -8.27 4.61 -11.84
CA LYS A 211 -7.50 4.45 -13.08
C LYS A 211 -6.20 5.26 -13.11
N TYR A 212 -6.17 6.43 -12.48
CA TYR A 212 -5.09 7.41 -12.63
C TYR A 212 -4.23 7.50 -11.36
N THR A 213 -3.57 6.40 -10.99
CA THR A 213 -2.83 6.35 -9.71
C THR A 213 -1.32 6.50 -9.84
N ASP A 214 -0.75 6.82 -11.00
CA ASP A 214 0.72 6.87 -11.16
C ASP A 214 1.43 7.93 -10.32
N PHE A 215 0.73 9.00 -9.97
CA PHE A 215 1.22 10.04 -9.04
C PHE A 215 1.45 9.52 -7.62
N LYS A 216 1.04 8.27 -7.31
CA LYS A 216 1.38 7.56 -6.07
C LYS A 216 2.88 7.52 -5.80
N MET A 217 3.72 7.61 -6.84
CA MET A 217 5.18 7.66 -6.67
C MET A 217 5.60 8.79 -5.71
N PHE A 218 4.95 9.95 -5.76
CA PHE A 218 5.31 11.10 -4.92
C PHE A 218 4.95 10.89 -3.45
N SER A 219 3.76 10.33 -3.18
CA SER A 219 3.34 9.97 -1.82
C SER A 219 4.14 8.79 -1.27
N ASP A 220 4.48 7.80 -2.10
CA ASP A 220 5.33 6.67 -1.70
C ASP A 220 6.72 7.15 -1.28
N GLU A 221 7.36 8.00 -2.09
CA GLU A 221 8.75 8.43 -1.86
C GLU A 221 8.89 9.13 -0.51
N ILE A 222 7.99 10.06 -0.17
CA ILE A 222 8.05 10.79 1.09
C ILE A 222 7.68 9.92 2.30
N LEU A 223 6.69 9.03 2.17
CA LEU A 223 6.33 8.10 3.26
C LEU A 223 7.46 7.12 3.55
N LEU A 224 8.06 6.52 2.52
CA LEU A 224 9.23 5.65 2.66
C LEU A 224 10.43 6.41 3.23
N SER A 225 10.61 7.67 2.81
CA SER A 225 11.66 8.55 3.32
C SER A 225 11.49 8.88 4.81
N LEU A 226 10.25 9.08 5.27
CA LEU A 226 9.94 9.28 6.69
C LEU A 226 10.14 8.00 7.51
N ALA A 227 9.65 6.85 7.03
CA ALA A 227 9.77 5.56 7.73
C ALA A 227 11.22 5.14 7.98
N ARG A 228 12.16 5.60 7.12
CA ARG A 228 13.60 5.43 7.31
C ARG A 228 14.22 6.31 8.40
N LYS A 229 13.56 7.41 8.78
CA LYS A 229 14.11 8.47 9.64
C LYS A 229 13.46 8.55 11.02
N VAL A 230 12.21 8.13 11.15
CA VAL A 230 11.43 8.20 12.40
C VAL A 230 10.37 7.12 12.40
N LEU A 231 10.07 6.55 13.56
CA LEU A 231 8.95 5.64 13.70
C LEU A 231 7.63 6.37 13.41
N LEU A 232 6.94 5.88 12.38
CA LEU A 232 5.62 6.37 12.01
C LEU A 232 4.53 5.73 12.90
N PRO A 233 3.46 6.47 13.25
CA PRO A 233 2.33 5.88 13.97
C PRO A 233 1.64 4.81 13.13
N ASP A 234 1.05 3.81 13.78
CA ASP A 234 0.12 2.90 13.10
C ASP A 234 -1.17 3.66 12.76
N LEU A 235 -1.55 3.70 11.48
CA LEU A 235 -2.80 4.29 11.00
C LEU A 235 -3.18 3.83 9.59
N GLU A 236 -4.44 4.08 9.21
CA GLU A 236 -4.96 3.93 7.85
C GLU A 236 -5.54 5.25 7.36
N PHE A 237 -5.28 5.62 6.10
CA PHE A 237 -5.75 6.87 5.50
C PHE A 237 -5.83 6.77 3.98
N TYR A 238 -6.50 7.73 3.36
CA TYR A 238 -6.59 7.86 1.91
C TYR A 238 -5.88 9.11 1.43
N VAL A 239 -5.13 8.98 0.34
CA VAL A 239 -4.50 10.09 -0.38
C VAL A 239 -5.14 10.22 -1.75
N ASN A 240 -5.69 11.39 -2.03
CA ASN A 240 -6.09 11.83 -3.35
C ASN A 240 -4.85 12.28 -4.14
N LEU A 241 -4.68 11.70 -5.31
CA LEU A 241 -3.59 12.01 -6.24
C LEU A 241 -4.02 12.96 -7.36
N GLY A 242 -5.31 13.26 -7.48
CA GLY A 242 -5.84 14.21 -8.43
C GLY A 242 -5.55 15.67 -8.04
N ASP A 243 -5.75 16.57 -8.99
CA ASP A 243 -5.59 18.00 -8.76
C ASP A 243 -6.69 18.57 -7.84
N TRP A 244 -7.94 18.14 -8.04
CA TRP A 244 -9.11 18.69 -7.35
C TRP A 244 -9.24 18.10 -5.93
N PRO A 245 -9.52 18.93 -4.90
CA PRO A 245 -10.01 18.41 -3.62
C PRO A 245 -11.33 17.67 -3.78
N LEU A 246 -11.65 16.75 -2.87
CA LEU A 246 -12.75 15.79 -3.06
C LEU A 246 -13.90 15.92 -2.06
N GLU A 247 -13.63 16.26 -0.80
CA GLU A 247 -14.67 16.22 0.23
C GLU A 247 -15.32 17.59 0.42
N HIS A 248 -16.54 17.74 -0.08
CA HIS A 248 -17.31 18.99 -0.03
C HIS A 248 -18.45 18.98 1.00
N ARG A 249 -18.70 17.85 1.68
CA ARG A 249 -19.71 17.81 2.74
C ARG A 249 -19.37 18.79 3.85
N LYS A 250 -20.39 19.45 4.39
CA LYS A 250 -20.23 20.33 5.56
C LYS A 250 -20.20 19.51 6.86
N VAL A 251 -19.58 20.07 7.89
CA VAL A 251 -19.44 19.44 9.21
C VAL A 251 -20.80 19.08 9.85
N ASN A 252 -21.88 19.79 9.49
CA ASN A 252 -23.23 19.55 9.99
C ASN A 252 -24.08 18.61 9.12
N GLU A 253 -23.54 18.03 8.05
CA GLU A 253 -24.23 17.05 7.21
C GLU A 253 -24.18 15.64 7.83
N THR A 254 -25.10 14.76 7.41
CA THR A 254 -25.15 13.35 7.85
C THR A 254 -25.31 12.45 6.62
N PRO A 255 -24.34 11.57 6.31
CA PRO A 255 -23.07 11.41 7.02
C PRO A 255 -22.18 12.65 6.91
N GLY A 256 -21.34 12.90 7.92
CA GLY A 256 -20.39 14.01 7.92
C GLY A 256 -19.29 13.89 6.85
N PRO A 257 -18.36 14.86 6.79
CA PRO A 257 -17.25 14.82 5.85
C PRO A 257 -16.24 13.72 6.21
N LEU A 258 -15.56 13.19 5.19
CA LEU A 258 -14.50 12.18 5.32
C LEU A 258 -13.11 12.84 5.26
N PRO A 259 -12.15 12.41 6.10
CA PRO A 259 -10.79 12.95 6.11
C PRO A 259 -9.97 12.35 4.94
N ILE A 260 -9.97 13.04 3.81
CA ILE A 260 -9.16 12.68 2.63
C ILE A 260 -7.94 13.59 2.59
N ILE A 261 -6.76 13.02 2.41
CA ILE A 261 -5.54 13.79 2.26
C ILE A 261 -5.37 14.21 0.79
N SER A 262 -5.20 15.51 0.52
CA SER A 262 -5.06 16.06 -0.83
C SER A 262 -3.87 17.02 -0.97
N TRP A 263 -3.42 17.26 -2.21
CA TRP A 263 -2.35 18.20 -2.51
C TRP A 263 -2.80 19.67 -2.48
N CYS A 264 -4.08 19.91 -2.76
CA CYS A 264 -4.69 21.23 -2.82
C CYS A 264 -6.03 21.21 -2.09
N GLY A 265 -6.29 22.26 -1.32
CA GLY A 265 -7.59 22.50 -0.70
C GLY A 265 -8.37 23.61 -1.42
N SER A 266 -9.65 23.73 -1.10
CA SER A 266 -10.48 24.87 -1.50
C SER A 266 -11.35 25.38 -0.35
N LEU A 267 -11.87 26.60 -0.46
CA LEU A 267 -12.74 27.21 0.58
C LEU A 267 -14.01 26.40 0.86
N ASP A 268 -14.41 25.56 -0.09
CA ASP A 268 -15.59 24.70 -0.06
C ASP A 268 -15.25 23.21 0.13
N SER A 269 -13.98 22.84 0.33
CA SER A 269 -13.57 21.47 0.64
C SER A 269 -13.12 21.29 2.10
N ARG A 270 -13.03 20.03 2.51
CA ARG A 270 -12.63 19.60 3.86
C ARG A 270 -11.40 18.70 3.86
N ASP A 271 -10.78 18.49 2.72
CA ASP A 271 -9.56 17.70 2.60
C ASP A 271 -8.45 18.19 3.55
N VAL A 272 -7.64 17.25 4.04
CA VAL A 272 -6.44 17.51 4.83
C VAL A 272 -5.26 17.76 3.89
N ILE A 273 -4.63 18.92 3.97
CA ILE A 273 -3.72 19.36 2.92
C ILE A 273 -2.28 19.02 3.25
N LEU A 274 -1.61 18.31 2.34
CA LEU A 274 -0.18 18.07 2.36
C LEU A 274 0.60 19.08 1.49
N PRO A 275 1.92 19.21 1.70
CA PRO A 275 2.81 19.82 0.72
C PRO A 275 2.61 19.15 -0.65
N THR A 276 2.50 19.95 -1.71
CA THR A 276 2.18 19.47 -3.06
C THR A 276 3.22 18.47 -3.55
N TYR A 277 2.81 17.56 -4.44
CA TYR A 277 3.73 16.56 -5.01
C TYR A 277 4.99 17.20 -5.61
N ASP A 278 4.87 18.41 -6.16
CA ASP A 278 5.95 19.12 -6.82
C ASP A 278 7.02 19.61 -5.83
N ILE A 279 6.64 20.27 -4.74
CA ILE A 279 7.60 20.72 -3.71
C ILE A 279 8.16 19.56 -2.88
N THR A 280 7.39 18.48 -2.74
CA THR A 280 7.83 17.23 -2.12
C THR A 280 8.89 16.55 -2.97
N HIS A 281 8.64 16.41 -4.27
CA HIS A 281 9.61 15.88 -5.22
C HIS A 281 10.85 16.77 -5.30
N SER A 282 10.67 18.10 -5.34
CA SER A 282 11.78 19.05 -5.25
C SER A 282 12.65 18.83 -4.02
N THR A 283 12.07 18.45 -2.88
CA THR A 283 12.82 18.23 -1.63
C THR A 283 13.59 16.92 -1.63
N LEU A 284 13.01 15.86 -2.20
CA LEU A 284 13.61 14.53 -2.27
C LEU A 284 14.72 14.42 -3.33
N GLU A 285 14.48 15.05 -4.47
CA GLU A 285 15.27 14.90 -5.70
C GLU A 285 16.18 16.10 -6.02
N ALA A 286 16.25 17.07 -5.10
CA ALA A 286 17.23 18.15 -5.15
C ALA A 286 18.65 17.59 -5.35
N MET A 287 19.40 18.20 -6.28
CA MET A 287 20.76 17.79 -6.66
C MET A 287 20.89 16.37 -7.21
N ARG A 288 19.79 15.72 -7.62
CA ARG A 288 19.80 14.43 -8.31
C ARG A 288 19.10 14.51 -9.66
N GLY A 289 17.80 14.80 -9.66
CA GLY A 289 16.95 14.84 -10.86
C GLY A 289 16.22 16.17 -11.07
N VAL A 290 16.12 17.01 -10.03
CA VAL A 290 15.39 18.28 -10.08
C VAL A 290 16.37 19.45 -9.99
N THR A 291 16.40 20.29 -11.03
CA THR A 291 17.25 21.48 -11.10
C THR A 291 16.56 22.74 -10.56
N ASN A 292 15.26 22.88 -10.80
CA ASN A 292 14.44 23.99 -10.28
C ASN A 292 13.92 23.65 -8.87
N ASP A 293 14.80 23.25 -7.97
CA ASP A 293 14.43 22.89 -6.60
C ASP A 293 14.33 24.11 -5.66
N LEU A 294 13.59 23.97 -4.55
CA LEU A 294 13.36 25.02 -3.53
C LEU A 294 14.65 25.68 -3.01
N LEU A 295 15.78 24.96 -2.98
CA LEU A 295 17.07 25.51 -2.58
C LEU A 295 17.76 26.22 -3.76
N SER A 296 17.76 25.61 -4.94
CA SER A 296 18.34 26.20 -6.16
C SER A 296 17.74 27.54 -6.54
N ILE A 297 16.42 27.72 -6.42
CA ILE A 297 15.76 28.98 -6.77
C ILE A 297 16.40 30.16 -6.02
N GLN A 298 16.73 29.97 -4.73
CA GLN A 298 17.24 31.05 -3.88
C GLN A 298 18.57 31.64 -4.36
N GLY A 299 19.33 30.88 -5.16
CA GLY A 299 20.60 31.32 -5.75
C GLY A 299 20.53 31.74 -7.21
N ASN A 300 19.34 31.67 -7.83
CA ASN A 300 19.15 31.89 -9.26
C ASN A 300 18.01 32.87 -9.49
N THR A 301 18.07 34.01 -8.81
CA THR A 301 17.02 35.04 -8.83
C THR A 301 17.25 36.11 -9.90
N GLY A 302 18.08 35.84 -10.91
CA GLY A 302 18.36 36.79 -12.00
C GLY A 302 19.16 38.02 -11.53
N PRO A 303 19.07 39.15 -12.27
CA PRO A 303 19.82 40.36 -11.94
C PRO A 303 19.25 41.06 -10.70
N SER A 304 20.04 41.95 -10.08
CA SER A 304 19.59 42.81 -8.98
C SER A 304 18.33 43.59 -9.35
N TRP A 305 17.46 43.89 -8.37
CA TRP A 305 16.18 44.58 -8.55
C TRP A 305 16.19 45.74 -9.57
N ILE A 306 17.16 46.66 -9.46
CA ILE A 306 17.29 47.83 -10.34
C ILE A 306 17.53 47.49 -11.82
N ASN A 307 18.08 46.31 -12.08
CA ASN A 307 18.43 45.81 -13.42
C ASN A 307 17.41 44.79 -13.95
N LYS A 308 16.32 44.54 -13.21
CA LYS A 308 15.22 43.70 -13.69
C LYS A 308 14.33 44.49 -14.66
N THR A 309 13.79 43.81 -15.65
CA THR A 309 12.81 44.35 -16.58
C THR A 309 11.54 44.77 -15.84
N GLU A 310 11.13 46.03 -15.98
CA GLU A 310 9.94 46.62 -15.35
C GLU A 310 8.63 46.25 -16.07
N LYS A 311 8.41 44.94 -16.28
CA LYS A 311 7.19 44.39 -16.85
C LYS A 311 6.68 43.24 -15.99
N ALA A 312 5.37 43.08 -15.98
CA ALA A 312 4.74 41.87 -15.49
C ALA A 312 5.01 40.72 -16.44
N PHE A 313 5.16 39.51 -15.91
CA PHE A 313 5.59 38.36 -16.68
C PHE A 313 4.82 37.09 -16.32
N PHE A 314 4.49 36.31 -17.37
CA PHE A 314 3.92 34.97 -17.23
C PHE A 314 4.26 34.07 -18.43
N ARG A 315 4.60 32.80 -18.15
CA ARG A 315 4.60 31.72 -19.14
C ARG A 315 3.95 30.48 -18.54
N GLY A 316 2.97 29.87 -19.20
CA GLY A 316 2.28 28.70 -18.67
C GLY A 316 1.41 28.01 -19.71
N ARG A 317 0.73 26.93 -19.31
CA ARG A 317 -0.27 26.27 -20.17
C ARG A 317 -1.63 26.91 -20.02
N ASP A 318 -2.49 26.64 -20.99
CA ASP A 318 -3.89 27.03 -21.10
C ASP A 318 -4.82 26.34 -20.10
N SER A 319 -4.39 26.06 -18.87
CA SER A 319 -5.18 25.28 -17.91
C SER A 319 -6.39 26.04 -17.31
N ARG A 320 -6.62 27.29 -17.70
CA ARG A 320 -7.76 28.12 -17.27
C ARG A 320 -8.00 29.28 -18.24
N GLU A 321 -9.25 29.74 -18.33
CA GLU A 321 -9.64 30.87 -19.19
C GLU A 321 -8.94 32.17 -18.81
N GLU A 322 -8.74 32.43 -17.51
CA GLU A 322 -8.07 33.64 -17.04
C GLU A 322 -6.62 33.72 -17.55
N ARG A 323 -5.97 32.59 -17.83
CA ARG A 323 -4.63 32.59 -18.46
C ARG A 323 -4.70 33.01 -19.94
N LEU A 324 -5.79 32.72 -20.63
CA LEU A 324 -6.02 33.20 -21.99
C LEU A 324 -6.31 34.71 -22.01
N GLN A 325 -7.15 35.18 -21.06
CA GLN A 325 -7.39 36.60 -20.84
C GLN A 325 -6.09 37.35 -20.52
N LEU A 326 -5.21 36.76 -19.71
CA LEU A 326 -3.89 37.32 -19.42
C LEU A 326 -3.03 37.51 -20.69
N VAL A 327 -3.06 36.55 -21.63
CA VAL A 327 -2.36 36.69 -22.91
C VAL A 327 -2.99 37.79 -23.76
N GLN A 328 -4.32 37.89 -23.78
CA GLN A 328 -4.99 38.98 -24.48
C GLN A 328 -4.60 40.35 -23.89
N LEU A 329 -4.63 40.51 -22.56
CA LEU A 329 -4.16 41.72 -21.87
C LEU A 329 -2.71 42.06 -22.22
N SER A 330 -1.85 41.06 -22.40
CA SER A 330 -0.45 41.27 -22.79
C SER A 330 -0.30 41.74 -24.24
N LYS A 331 -1.13 41.23 -25.17
CA LYS A 331 -1.16 41.71 -26.56
C LYS A 331 -1.63 43.16 -26.65
N ASP A 332 -2.60 43.52 -25.83
CA ASP A 332 -3.18 44.87 -25.80
C ASP A 332 -2.25 45.85 -25.05
N ASN A 333 -1.43 45.36 -24.11
CA ASN A 333 -0.56 46.18 -23.26
C ASN A 333 0.89 45.64 -23.18
N PRO A 334 1.59 45.48 -24.32
CA PRO A 334 2.92 44.85 -24.37
C PRO A 334 4.01 45.66 -23.63
N GLN A 335 3.77 46.93 -23.34
CA GLN A 335 4.62 47.81 -22.55
C GLN A 335 4.58 47.51 -21.05
N LEU A 336 3.48 46.94 -20.53
CA LEU A 336 3.29 46.62 -19.11
C LEU A 336 3.42 45.13 -18.80
N LEU A 337 3.02 44.26 -19.73
CA LEU A 337 2.88 42.82 -19.48
C LEU A 337 3.44 42.01 -20.65
N ASP A 338 4.26 41.00 -20.32
CA ASP A 338 4.67 39.93 -21.21
C ASP A 338 4.15 38.58 -20.70
N ALA A 339 2.99 38.16 -21.22
CA ALA A 339 2.34 36.90 -20.89
C ALA A 339 2.16 36.01 -22.13
N GLY A 340 2.32 34.69 -21.97
CA GLY A 340 2.18 33.76 -23.09
C GLY A 340 1.81 32.34 -22.68
N ILE A 341 1.01 31.69 -23.53
CA ILE A 341 0.71 30.25 -23.42
C ILE A 341 1.80 29.43 -24.13
N THR A 342 2.46 28.52 -23.42
CA THR A 342 3.55 27.70 -23.96
C THR A 342 3.07 26.41 -24.63
N GLY A 343 1.83 26.01 -24.40
CA GLY A 343 1.21 24.86 -25.05
C GLY A 343 -0.27 24.76 -24.70
N TYR A 344 -1.06 24.37 -25.70
CA TYR A 344 -2.51 24.24 -25.62
C TYR A 344 -2.92 22.77 -25.46
N PHE A 345 -3.86 22.51 -24.57
CA PHE A 345 -4.43 21.19 -24.31
C PHE A 345 -5.90 21.28 -23.95
N PHE A 346 -6.29 22.27 -23.16
CA PHE A 346 -7.66 22.46 -22.68
C PHE A 346 -8.48 23.37 -23.63
N PHE A 347 -7.84 24.32 -24.31
CA PHE A 347 -8.44 25.29 -25.24
C PHE A 347 -7.67 25.32 -26.56
N GLN A 348 -7.56 24.16 -27.22
CA GLN A 348 -6.75 24.00 -28.44
C GLN A 348 -7.21 24.91 -29.58
N GLU A 349 -8.51 25.19 -29.65
CA GLU A 349 -9.13 26.10 -30.62
C GLU A 349 -8.61 27.54 -30.49
N LYS A 350 -8.14 27.94 -29.30
CA LYS A 350 -7.62 29.29 -29.03
C LYS A 350 -6.17 29.49 -29.48
N GLU A 351 -5.46 28.43 -29.85
CA GLU A 351 -4.06 28.52 -30.30
C GLU A 351 -3.91 29.40 -31.56
N LYS A 352 -4.85 29.31 -32.50
CA LYS A 352 -4.80 30.11 -33.75
C LYS A 352 -4.97 31.61 -33.48
N GLU A 353 -5.78 31.96 -32.49
CA GLU A 353 -6.10 33.35 -32.11
C GLU A 353 -4.99 33.95 -31.23
N LEU A 354 -4.59 33.22 -30.19
CA LEU A 354 -3.69 33.72 -29.15
C LEU A 354 -2.22 33.44 -29.45
N GLY A 355 -1.92 32.43 -30.26
CA GLY A 355 -0.56 32.03 -30.61
C GLY A 355 0.13 31.25 -29.49
N LYS A 356 1.27 30.64 -29.82
CA LYS A 356 2.09 29.85 -28.90
C LYS A 356 3.38 30.60 -28.56
N ALA A 357 3.60 30.83 -27.27
CA ALA A 357 4.81 31.46 -26.75
C ALA A 357 5.95 30.44 -26.58
N LYS A 358 7.19 30.91 -26.67
CA LYS A 358 8.37 30.09 -26.41
C LYS A 358 8.45 29.71 -24.93
N LEU A 359 8.92 28.49 -24.67
CA LEU A 359 9.28 28.08 -23.32
C LEU A 359 10.48 28.92 -22.83
N ILE A 360 10.39 29.40 -21.60
CA ILE A 360 11.47 30.16 -20.94
C ILE A 360 11.90 29.35 -19.72
N GLY A 361 13.21 29.20 -19.52
CA GLY A 361 13.77 28.53 -18.35
C GLY A 361 13.30 29.22 -17.07
N PHE A 362 13.00 28.47 -16.02
CA PHE A 362 12.34 29.04 -14.85
C PHE A 362 13.17 30.15 -14.17
N PHE A 363 14.50 30.01 -14.09
CA PHE A 363 15.37 31.06 -13.55
C PHE A 363 15.31 32.38 -14.32
N ASP A 364 14.99 32.34 -15.62
CA ASP A 364 14.87 33.54 -16.44
C ASP A 364 13.58 34.34 -16.14
N PHE A 365 12.61 33.76 -15.41
CA PHE A 365 11.43 34.48 -14.94
C PHE A 365 11.87 35.64 -14.05
N PHE A 366 12.89 35.44 -13.22
CA PHE A 366 13.38 36.45 -12.28
C PHE A 366 14.17 37.59 -12.95
N LYS A 367 14.28 37.60 -14.28
CA LYS A 367 14.69 38.81 -15.02
C LYS A 367 13.62 39.91 -15.00
N TYR A 368 12.39 39.59 -14.64
CA TYR A 368 11.26 40.52 -14.59
C TYR A 368 10.92 40.90 -13.15
N LYS A 369 10.56 42.18 -12.91
CA LYS A 369 10.20 42.65 -11.57
C LYS A 369 8.90 42.05 -11.05
N TYR A 370 7.89 41.84 -11.92
CA TYR A 370 6.55 41.45 -11.47
C TYR A 370 6.14 40.08 -12.05
N GLN A 371 5.86 39.11 -11.18
CA GLN A 371 5.45 37.76 -11.56
C GLN A 371 3.94 37.62 -11.40
N VAL A 372 3.21 37.37 -12.48
CA VAL A 372 1.77 37.13 -12.40
C VAL A 372 1.51 35.67 -12.06
N ASN A 373 0.89 35.41 -10.91
CA ASN A 373 0.55 34.06 -10.46
C ASN A 373 -0.97 33.83 -10.61
N VAL A 374 -1.34 33.16 -11.71
CA VAL A 374 -2.72 32.78 -12.04
C VAL A 374 -2.88 31.27 -11.87
N ASP A 375 -3.98 30.86 -11.25
CA ASP A 375 -4.34 29.47 -11.04
C ASP A 375 -4.38 28.66 -12.34
N GLY A 376 -4.19 27.35 -12.20
CA GLY A 376 -4.41 26.40 -13.28
C GLY A 376 -5.75 25.72 -13.11
N THR A 377 -5.75 24.39 -13.16
CA THR A 377 -6.86 23.56 -12.70
C THR A 377 -7.26 23.96 -11.26
N VAL A 378 -6.26 23.99 -10.38
CA VAL A 378 -6.34 24.41 -8.98
C VAL A 378 -5.28 25.47 -8.66
N ALA A 379 -4.87 25.62 -7.40
CA ALA A 379 -3.78 26.51 -7.00
C ALA A 379 -2.55 26.31 -7.89
N ALA A 380 -1.90 27.41 -8.25
CA ALA A 380 -0.70 27.34 -9.09
C ALA A 380 0.51 26.87 -8.27
N TYR A 381 0.91 25.60 -8.44
CA TYR A 381 2.10 25.02 -7.77
C TYR A 381 3.43 25.69 -8.13
N ARG A 382 3.43 26.64 -9.06
CA ARG A 382 4.57 27.53 -9.32
C ARG A 382 4.75 28.59 -8.23
N TYR A 383 3.68 28.98 -7.55
CA TYR A 383 3.67 30.06 -6.57
C TYR A 383 4.77 29.93 -5.48
N PRO A 384 5.01 28.77 -4.84
CA PRO A 384 6.12 28.61 -3.89
C PRO A 384 7.48 29.02 -4.49
N TYR A 385 7.73 28.67 -5.75
CA TYR A 385 8.99 28.99 -6.42
C TYR A 385 9.08 30.47 -6.85
N LEU A 386 7.98 31.09 -7.26
CA LEU A 386 7.97 32.54 -7.53
C LEU A 386 8.28 33.32 -6.27
N MET A 387 7.69 32.92 -5.14
CA MET A 387 7.92 33.53 -3.83
C MET A 387 9.35 33.34 -3.34
N LEU A 388 10.02 32.23 -3.66
CA LEU A 388 11.44 32.03 -3.32
C LEU A 388 12.40 32.91 -4.14
N GLY A 389 11.95 33.42 -5.28
CA GLY A 389 12.64 34.43 -6.07
C GLY A 389 12.64 35.81 -5.41
N ASP A 390 13.22 36.81 -6.08
CA ASP A 390 13.34 38.19 -5.60
C ASP A 390 12.49 39.18 -6.42
N SER A 391 11.51 38.66 -7.17
CA SER A 391 10.51 39.44 -7.91
C SER A 391 9.24 39.61 -7.07
N LEU A 392 8.51 40.70 -7.29
CA LEU A 392 7.19 40.89 -6.67
C LEU A 392 6.18 39.93 -7.30
N VAL A 393 5.45 39.18 -6.48
CA VAL A 393 4.38 38.30 -6.96
C VAL A 393 3.02 39.02 -6.91
N LEU A 394 2.34 39.05 -8.06
CA LEU A 394 0.96 39.47 -8.24
C LEU A 394 0.08 38.22 -8.19
N LYS A 395 -0.52 37.92 -7.03
CA LYS A 395 -1.24 36.67 -6.80
C LYS A 395 -2.74 36.85 -7.04
N GLN A 396 -3.28 36.03 -7.94
CA GLN A 396 -4.72 35.94 -8.17
C GLN A 396 -5.47 35.52 -6.89
N ASP A 397 -6.57 36.23 -6.63
CA ASP A 397 -7.57 35.83 -5.65
C ASP A 397 -8.20 34.50 -6.09
N SER A 398 -8.12 33.53 -5.19
CA SER A 398 -8.35 32.12 -5.51
C SER A 398 -9.05 31.43 -4.36
N PRO A 399 -10.06 30.58 -4.65
CA PRO A 399 -10.61 29.71 -3.63
C PRO A 399 -9.67 28.56 -3.26
N TYR A 400 -8.62 28.30 -4.04
CA TYR A 400 -7.68 27.21 -3.84
C TYR A 400 -6.49 27.64 -3.00
N TYR A 401 -5.98 26.71 -2.19
CA TYR A 401 -4.81 26.96 -1.35
C TYR A 401 -3.94 25.71 -1.21
N GLU A 402 -2.64 25.96 -1.05
CA GLU A 402 -1.66 24.96 -0.61
C GLU A 402 -1.40 25.09 0.89
N HIS A 403 -0.72 24.10 1.46
CA HIS A 403 -0.46 23.95 2.90
C HIS A 403 0.12 25.19 3.64
N PHE A 404 0.82 26.09 2.94
CA PHE A 404 1.50 27.24 3.54
C PHE A 404 0.79 28.58 3.30
N TYR A 405 -0.25 28.63 2.46
CA TYR A 405 -0.85 29.89 2.00
C TYR A 405 -1.42 30.72 3.16
N MET A 406 -1.93 30.07 4.20
CA MET A 406 -2.54 30.75 5.34
C MET A 406 -1.55 31.62 6.13
N ALA A 407 -0.25 31.36 6.04
CA ALA A 407 0.78 32.21 6.65
C ALA A 407 1.05 33.49 5.82
N LEU A 408 0.62 33.52 4.56
CA LEU A 408 0.86 34.64 3.66
C LEU A 408 -0.23 35.70 3.78
N LYS A 409 0.16 36.97 3.67
CA LYS A 409 -0.73 38.11 3.86
C LYS A 409 -0.67 39.03 2.63
N PRO A 410 -1.83 39.41 2.06
CA PRO A 410 -1.87 40.36 0.96
C PRO A 410 -1.28 41.70 1.39
N TRP A 411 -0.64 42.41 0.45
CA TRP A 411 0.07 43.68 0.65
C TRP A 411 1.24 43.66 1.63
N LYS A 412 1.54 42.51 2.24
CA LYS A 412 2.75 42.28 3.02
C LYS A 412 3.72 41.34 2.31
N HIS A 413 3.21 40.24 1.78
CA HIS A 413 4.05 39.19 1.16
C HIS A 413 3.86 39.10 -0.37
N TYR A 414 2.74 39.59 -0.88
CA TYR A 414 2.40 39.60 -2.31
C TYR A 414 1.34 40.69 -2.56
N VAL A 415 1.16 41.09 -3.82
CA VAL A 415 0.07 42.00 -4.21
C VAL A 415 -1.11 41.18 -4.73
N PRO A 416 -2.30 41.27 -4.12
CA PRO A 416 -3.47 40.54 -4.60
C PRO A 416 -4.02 41.18 -5.89
N ILE A 417 -4.47 40.34 -6.82
CA ILE A 417 -5.24 40.74 -8.00
C ILE A 417 -6.58 40.00 -8.00
N LYS A 418 -7.63 40.63 -8.53
CA LYS A 418 -8.96 40.02 -8.63
C LYS A 418 -8.93 38.74 -9.46
N ARG A 419 -9.84 37.82 -9.13
CA ARG A 419 -9.97 36.54 -9.83
C ARG A 419 -10.11 36.70 -11.35
N ASN A 420 -10.88 37.68 -11.82
CA ASN A 420 -11.08 37.95 -13.25
C ASN A 420 -10.01 38.85 -13.89
N LEU A 421 -8.90 39.14 -13.18
CA LEU A 421 -7.78 39.98 -13.65
C LEU A 421 -8.12 41.44 -13.97
N SER A 422 -9.33 41.91 -13.64
CA SER A 422 -9.80 43.25 -14.02
C SER A 422 -8.99 44.42 -13.44
N ASP A 423 -8.27 44.19 -12.34
CA ASP A 423 -7.38 45.17 -11.71
C ASP A 423 -5.88 44.88 -11.95
N LEU A 424 -5.52 43.90 -12.78
CA LEU A 424 -4.13 43.51 -12.97
C LEU A 424 -3.27 44.67 -13.49
N LEU A 425 -3.72 45.38 -14.53
CA LEU A 425 -2.95 46.49 -15.11
C LEU A 425 -2.77 47.63 -14.11
N GLU A 426 -3.81 47.97 -13.35
CA GLU A 426 -3.76 48.94 -12.25
C GLU A 426 -2.71 48.53 -11.20
N LYS A 427 -2.64 47.24 -10.82
CA LYS A 427 -1.64 46.75 -9.86
C LYS A 427 -0.21 46.78 -10.41
N VAL A 428 -0.04 46.55 -11.72
CA VAL A 428 1.26 46.67 -12.38
C VAL A 428 1.72 48.12 -12.42
N GLU A 429 0.84 49.07 -12.75
CA GLU A 429 1.14 50.50 -12.73
C GLU A 429 1.47 50.97 -11.31
N TRP A 430 0.66 50.59 -10.32
CA TRP A 430 0.95 50.87 -8.91
C TRP A 430 2.35 50.37 -8.50
N ALA A 431 2.73 49.16 -8.90
CA ALA A 431 4.03 48.60 -8.55
C ALA A 431 5.20 49.37 -9.20
N LYS A 432 5.00 49.92 -10.41
CA LYS A 432 5.98 50.77 -11.10
C LYS A 432 6.12 52.14 -10.44
N GLU A 433 5.00 52.74 -10.04
CA GLU A 433 4.97 54.04 -9.36
C GLU A 433 5.51 53.97 -7.92
N ASN A 434 5.44 52.79 -7.30
CA ASN A 434 5.81 52.54 -5.91
C ASN A 434 6.94 51.51 -5.81
N ASP A 435 8.01 51.65 -6.61
CA ASP A 435 9.06 50.63 -6.78
C ASP A 435 9.71 50.15 -5.48
N GLU A 436 9.99 51.06 -4.53
CA GLU A 436 10.59 50.67 -3.24
C GLU A 436 9.61 49.89 -2.35
N GLU A 437 8.31 50.24 -2.35
CA GLU A 437 7.31 49.45 -1.61
C GLU A 437 7.07 48.10 -2.29
N ALA A 438 7.03 48.06 -3.64
CA ALA A 438 6.96 46.83 -4.41
C ALA A 438 8.12 45.88 -4.08
N LYS A 439 9.35 46.40 -4.04
CA LYS A 439 10.56 45.67 -3.66
C LYS A 439 10.51 45.17 -2.21
N LYS A 440 10.01 45.98 -1.29
CA LYS A 440 9.84 45.61 0.12
C LYS A 440 8.84 44.46 0.27
N ILE A 441 7.68 44.53 -0.39
CA ILE A 441 6.70 43.43 -0.41
C ILE A 441 7.32 42.15 -0.99
N ALA A 442 8.05 42.27 -2.10
CA ALA A 442 8.76 41.15 -2.71
C ALA A 442 9.76 40.52 -1.72
N LYS A 443 10.54 41.34 -1.01
CA LYS A 443 11.52 40.86 -0.03
C LYS A 443 10.87 40.18 1.17
N GLU A 444 9.81 40.76 1.72
CA GLU A 444 9.06 40.18 2.85
C GLU A 444 8.39 38.85 2.47
N GLY A 445 7.83 38.77 1.26
CA GLY A 445 7.31 37.53 0.70
C GLY A 445 8.39 36.46 0.56
N GLN A 446 9.55 36.85 0.01
CA GLN A 446 10.70 35.98 -0.15
C GLN A 446 11.22 35.45 1.18
N LEU A 447 11.39 36.30 2.18
CA LEU A 447 11.86 35.90 3.51
C LEU A 447 10.89 34.91 4.16
N THR A 448 9.59 35.19 4.08
CA THR A 448 8.56 34.28 4.60
C THR A 448 8.55 32.94 3.88
N ALA A 449 8.65 32.92 2.55
CA ALA A 449 8.71 31.67 1.78
C ALA A 449 9.98 30.86 2.08
N ARG A 450 11.13 31.52 2.24
CA ARG A 450 12.41 30.89 2.63
C ARG A 450 12.37 30.29 4.04
N ASP A 451 11.50 30.78 4.91
CA ASP A 451 11.27 30.21 6.25
C ASP A 451 10.31 29.03 6.21
N LEU A 452 9.18 29.15 5.51
CA LEU A 452 8.12 28.14 5.47
C LEU A 452 8.47 26.92 4.62
N LEU A 453 9.18 27.11 3.51
CA LEU A 453 9.45 26.06 2.51
C LEU A 453 10.83 25.40 2.68
N GLN A 454 11.34 25.40 3.91
CA GLN A 454 12.59 24.72 4.23
C GLN A 454 12.40 23.20 4.13
N PRO A 455 13.32 22.46 3.46
CA PRO A 455 13.17 21.01 3.28
C PRO A 455 12.85 20.22 4.56
N HIS A 456 13.49 20.54 5.70
CA HIS A 456 13.19 19.86 6.96
C HIS A 456 11.80 20.19 7.53
N ARG A 457 11.26 21.39 7.28
CA ARG A 457 9.90 21.75 7.69
C ARG A 457 8.84 20.97 6.92
N LEU A 458 9.09 20.64 5.65
CA LEU A 458 8.20 19.76 4.90
C LEU A 458 8.09 18.38 5.59
N TYR A 459 9.22 17.76 5.99
CA TYR A 459 9.19 16.52 6.78
C TYR A 459 8.41 16.66 8.10
N CYS A 460 8.63 17.76 8.83
CA CYS A 460 7.87 18.06 10.05
C CYS A 460 6.36 18.16 9.79
N TYR A 461 5.96 18.81 8.71
CA TYR A 461 4.56 19.00 8.34
C TYR A 461 3.90 17.65 8.00
N TYR A 462 4.54 16.82 7.16
CA TYR A 462 4.04 15.48 6.84
C TYR A 462 3.88 14.63 8.10
N TYR A 463 4.89 14.60 8.97
CA TYR A 463 4.83 13.83 10.21
C TYR A 463 3.69 14.32 11.12
N ARG A 464 3.51 15.64 11.23
CA ARG A 464 2.43 16.24 12.02
C ARG A 464 1.04 15.85 11.50
N VAL A 465 0.83 15.84 10.18
CA VAL A 465 -0.44 15.37 9.60
C VAL A 465 -0.71 13.91 9.98
N LEU A 466 0.27 13.01 9.85
CA LEU A 466 0.10 11.60 10.24
C LEU A 466 -0.16 11.43 11.75
N GLN A 467 0.48 12.25 12.57
CA GLN A 467 0.29 12.26 14.02
C GLN A 467 -1.14 12.69 14.40
N ASP A 468 -1.61 13.81 13.84
CA ASP A 468 -2.94 14.36 14.14
C ASP A 468 -4.05 13.43 13.60
N PHE A 469 -3.84 12.82 12.42
CA PHE A 469 -4.73 11.80 11.89
C PHE A 469 -4.84 10.59 12.83
N CYS A 470 -3.71 10.07 13.31
CA CYS A 470 -3.69 8.96 14.27
C CYS A 470 -4.39 9.33 15.59
N MET A 471 -4.21 10.56 16.07
CA MET A 471 -4.89 11.04 17.29
C MET A 471 -6.41 11.13 17.10
N ALA A 472 -6.88 11.72 16.00
CA ALA A 472 -8.30 11.85 15.69
C ALA A 472 -8.98 10.48 15.48
N TRP A 473 -8.25 9.51 14.92
CA TRP A 473 -8.69 8.11 14.85
C TRP A 473 -8.75 7.45 16.24
N LYS A 474 -7.73 7.61 17.08
CA LYS A 474 -7.66 7.00 18.41
C LYS A 474 -8.71 7.53 19.39
N GLN A 475 -9.18 8.77 19.22
CA GLN A 475 -10.24 9.34 20.07
C GLN A 475 -11.58 8.60 19.94
N GLU A 476 -11.83 7.88 18.85
CA GLU A 476 -13.00 6.98 18.70
C GLU A 476 -12.77 5.59 19.36
N SER A 477 -11.51 5.25 19.64
CA SER A 477 -11.04 3.91 20.01
C SER A 477 -10.94 3.69 21.53
N GLU A 478 -12.03 3.88 22.28
CA GLU A 478 -12.23 3.18 23.57
C GLU A 478 -12.85 1.78 23.37
N PHE A 479 -13.32 1.47 22.15
CA PHE A 479 -13.80 0.14 21.74
C PHE A 479 -12.67 -0.90 21.55
N THR A 480 -11.43 -0.47 21.31
CA THR A 480 -10.30 -1.34 20.94
C THR A 480 -9.75 -2.17 22.08
N LYS A 481 -9.89 -1.76 23.35
CA LYS A 481 -9.46 -2.59 24.50
C LYS A 481 -10.34 -3.82 24.66
N ARG A 482 -11.67 -3.66 24.52
CA ARG A 482 -12.63 -4.77 24.61
C ARG A 482 -12.52 -5.69 23.40
N ASP A 483 -12.34 -5.14 22.20
CA ASP A 483 -12.17 -5.95 20.99
C ASP A 483 -10.83 -6.72 20.99
N ARG A 484 -9.75 -6.10 21.49
CA ARG A 484 -8.46 -6.79 21.68
C ARG A 484 -8.58 -7.93 22.69
N ALA A 485 -9.25 -7.71 23.82
CA ALA A 485 -9.53 -8.77 24.79
C ALA A 485 -10.39 -9.89 24.18
N ALA A 486 -11.46 -9.55 23.45
CA ALA A 486 -12.31 -10.50 22.76
C ALA A 486 -11.54 -11.33 21.73
N ARG A 487 -10.66 -10.72 20.93
CA ARG A 487 -9.82 -11.44 19.95
C ARG A 487 -8.82 -12.38 20.61
N VAL A 488 -8.24 -11.99 21.76
CA VAL A 488 -7.34 -12.87 22.53
C VAL A 488 -8.11 -14.09 23.05
N ILE A 489 -9.30 -13.87 23.63
CA ILE A 489 -10.18 -14.94 24.11
C ILE A 489 -10.63 -15.85 22.96
N GLN A 490 -11.06 -15.28 21.84
CA GLN A 490 -11.48 -16.04 20.65
C GLN A 490 -10.34 -16.87 20.06
N LYS A 491 -9.10 -16.32 20.01
CA LYS A 491 -7.93 -17.08 19.55
C LYS A 491 -7.59 -18.22 20.50
N ALA A 492 -7.63 -17.99 21.82
CA ALA A 492 -7.40 -19.03 22.81
C ALA A 492 -8.46 -20.15 22.71
N TRP A 493 -9.73 -19.79 22.58
CA TRP A 493 -10.83 -20.74 22.42
C TRP A 493 -10.73 -21.55 21.12
N LYS A 494 -10.44 -20.89 19.99
CA LYS A 494 -10.20 -21.58 18.71
C LYS A 494 -9.00 -22.52 18.78
N SER A 495 -7.93 -22.11 19.45
CA SER A 495 -6.75 -22.96 19.67
C SER A 495 -7.11 -24.19 20.50
N PHE A 496 -7.83 -24.02 21.61
CA PHE A 496 -8.32 -25.12 22.44
C PHE A 496 -9.20 -26.09 21.64
N LEU A 497 -10.18 -25.59 20.88
CA LEU A 497 -11.04 -26.41 20.04
C LEU A 497 -10.25 -27.16 18.96
N ASN A 498 -9.31 -26.49 18.29
CA ASN A 498 -8.48 -27.13 17.28
C ASN A 498 -7.60 -28.23 17.88
N VAL A 499 -7.04 -28.02 19.08
CA VAL A 499 -6.29 -29.06 19.79
C VAL A 499 -7.21 -30.23 20.18
N ALA A 500 -8.42 -29.97 20.68
CA ALA A 500 -9.37 -31.01 21.03
C ALA A 500 -9.78 -31.86 19.80
N VAL A 501 -10.11 -31.21 18.69
CA VAL A 501 -10.44 -31.88 17.42
C VAL A 501 -9.25 -32.69 16.89
N PHE A 502 -8.04 -32.15 16.96
CA PHE A 502 -6.83 -32.87 16.56
C PHE A 502 -6.59 -34.12 17.43
N GLN A 503 -6.75 -34.01 18.76
CA GLN A 503 -6.61 -35.15 19.67
C GLN A 503 -7.66 -36.22 19.40
N HIS A 504 -8.90 -35.83 19.09
CA HIS A 504 -9.96 -36.75 18.69
C HIS A 504 -9.57 -37.54 17.43
N PHE A 505 -9.13 -36.86 16.36
CA PHE A 505 -8.66 -37.53 15.14
C PHE A 505 -7.44 -38.42 15.37
N LYS A 506 -6.50 -37.98 16.21
CA LYS A 506 -5.32 -38.79 16.58
C LYS A 506 -5.73 -40.07 17.32
N SER A 507 -6.67 -40.00 18.26
CA SER A 507 -7.20 -41.15 18.98
C SER A 507 -7.90 -42.14 18.04
N LEU A 508 -8.79 -41.63 17.17
CA LEU A 508 -9.48 -42.43 16.16
C LEU A 508 -8.53 -43.18 15.22
N ILE A 509 -7.50 -42.50 14.72
CA ILE A 509 -6.48 -43.12 13.87
C ILE A 509 -5.73 -44.20 14.64
N ASN A 510 -5.33 -43.94 15.89
CA ASN A 510 -4.57 -44.90 16.68
C ASN A 510 -5.36 -46.19 16.98
N ILE A 511 -6.65 -46.08 17.34
CA ILE A 511 -7.52 -47.24 17.54
C ILE A 511 -7.56 -48.10 16.27
N ARG A 512 -7.70 -47.46 15.10
CA ARG A 512 -7.78 -48.17 13.82
C ARG A 512 -6.43 -48.62 13.26
N ARG A 513 -5.29 -48.26 13.85
CA ARG A 513 -3.97 -48.85 13.52
C ARG A 513 -3.76 -50.23 14.16
N GLN A 514 -4.58 -50.60 15.14
CA GLN A 514 -4.50 -51.87 15.86
C GLN A 514 -5.43 -52.96 15.28
N GLY A 515 -6.30 -52.60 14.33
CA GLY A 515 -7.24 -53.52 13.69
C GLY A 515 -6.64 -54.31 12.53
N GLU A 516 -7.33 -55.37 12.14
CA GLU A 516 -6.96 -56.18 10.97
C GLU A 516 -7.14 -55.36 9.67
N PRO A 517 -6.12 -55.27 8.78
CA PRO A 517 -6.14 -54.43 7.58
C PRO A 517 -7.36 -54.60 6.68
N ARG A 518 -7.86 -55.83 6.51
CA ARG A 518 -9.02 -56.12 5.68
C ARG A 518 -10.31 -55.63 6.32
N GLN A 519 -10.48 -55.76 7.62
CA GLN A 519 -11.60 -55.15 8.34
C GLN A 519 -11.57 -53.62 8.23
N ILE A 520 -10.41 -52.99 8.40
CA ILE A 520 -10.27 -51.53 8.30
C ILE A 520 -10.68 -51.05 6.89
N LEU A 521 -10.16 -51.69 5.84
CA LEU A 521 -10.47 -51.33 4.47
C LEU A 521 -11.92 -51.63 4.09
N ARG A 522 -12.57 -52.63 4.71
CA ARG A 522 -13.99 -52.91 4.47
C ARG A 522 -14.89 -51.69 4.75
N TYR A 523 -14.49 -50.82 5.68
CA TYR A 523 -15.21 -49.58 6.00
C TYR A 523 -14.75 -48.37 5.17
N ILE A 524 -13.55 -48.41 4.57
CA ILE A 524 -13.02 -47.32 3.74
C ILE A 524 -13.41 -47.52 2.27
N ASN A 525 -13.08 -48.69 1.74
CA ASN A 525 -13.34 -49.14 0.39
C ASN A 525 -13.53 -50.67 0.36
N PRO A 526 -14.78 -51.17 0.42
CA PRO A 526 -15.08 -52.61 0.45
C PRO A 526 -14.47 -53.40 -0.71
N LYS A 527 -14.41 -52.81 -1.92
CA LYS A 527 -13.85 -53.48 -3.10
C LYS A 527 -12.35 -53.74 -2.98
N GLU A 528 -11.61 -52.80 -2.40
CA GLU A 528 -10.19 -53.02 -2.12
C GLU A 528 -9.99 -54.03 -1.00
N ALA A 529 -10.92 -54.08 -0.04
CA ALA A 529 -10.86 -55.05 1.05
C ALA A 529 -10.96 -56.51 0.56
N GLU A 530 -11.69 -56.75 -0.52
CA GLU A 530 -11.81 -58.08 -1.13
C GLU A 530 -10.53 -58.55 -1.82
N LEU A 531 -9.68 -57.61 -2.24
CA LEU A 531 -8.39 -57.90 -2.91
C LEU A 531 -7.25 -58.15 -1.93
N LEU A 532 -7.48 -57.97 -0.63
CA LEU A 532 -6.45 -58.14 0.40
C LEU A 532 -6.29 -59.62 0.77
N ASP A 533 -5.07 -60.11 0.62
CA ASP A 533 -4.68 -61.43 1.08
C ASP A 533 -3.80 -61.36 2.34
N ALA A 534 -4.03 -62.29 3.27
CA ALA A 534 -3.29 -62.33 4.54
C ALA A 534 -1.79 -62.62 4.33
N ALA A 535 -1.44 -63.41 3.30
CA ALA A 535 -0.06 -63.75 2.98
C ALA A 535 0.70 -62.58 2.34
N ALA A 536 0.03 -61.49 1.94
CA ALA A 536 0.66 -60.29 1.40
C ALA A 536 1.18 -59.31 2.49
N GLY A 537 0.97 -59.58 3.78
CA GLY A 537 1.56 -58.80 4.88
C GLY A 537 1.17 -57.32 4.85
N ILE A 538 -0.11 -57.04 4.62
CA ILE A 538 -0.63 -55.72 4.31
C ILE A 538 -0.73 -54.85 5.57
N ASN A 539 -0.52 -53.54 5.43
CA ASN A 539 -0.62 -52.55 6.49
C ASN A 539 -1.24 -51.25 5.94
N VAL A 540 -2.31 -50.79 6.56
CA VAL A 540 -2.99 -49.55 6.17
C VAL A 540 -2.50 -48.41 7.05
N ARG A 541 -1.90 -47.40 6.43
CA ARG A 541 -1.47 -46.18 7.14
C ARG A 541 -2.42 -45.04 6.86
N PHE A 542 -2.57 -44.17 7.85
CA PHE A 542 -3.35 -42.95 7.77
C PHE A 542 -2.45 -41.72 7.91
N ARG A 543 -2.86 -40.61 7.28
CA ARG A 543 -2.20 -39.32 7.33
C ARG A 543 -3.25 -38.22 7.42
N LEU A 544 -2.99 -37.22 8.25
CA LEU A 544 -3.74 -35.97 8.26
C LEU A 544 -3.18 -35.03 7.19
N GLY A 545 -4.02 -34.43 6.37
CA GLY A 545 -3.63 -33.54 5.26
C GLY A 545 -4.76 -32.58 4.88
N GLY A 546 -4.56 -31.78 3.83
CA GLY A 546 -5.52 -30.79 3.35
C GLY A 546 -5.14 -29.34 3.69
N VAL A 547 -5.78 -28.38 3.01
CA VAL A 547 -5.48 -26.94 3.09
C VAL A 547 -6.38 -26.17 4.09
N LYS A 548 -7.29 -26.87 4.76
CA LYS A 548 -8.24 -26.31 5.73
C LYS A 548 -8.24 -27.15 7.02
N PHE A 549 -8.53 -26.51 8.16
CA PHE A 549 -8.76 -27.19 9.44
C PHE A 549 -10.28 -27.28 9.69
N PRO A 550 -10.82 -28.42 10.20
CA PRO A 550 -10.10 -29.64 10.58
C PRO A 550 -9.45 -30.38 9.40
N PRO A 551 -8.33 -31.09 9.61
CA PRO A 551 -7.60 -31.75 8.54
C PRO A 551 -8.41 -32.93 7.97
N GLU A 552 -8.26 -33.16 6.67
CA GLU A 552 -8.76 -34.35 6.00
C GLU A 552 -7.87 -35.57 6.32
N ILE A 553 -8.44 -36.76 6.32
CA ILE A 553 -7.73 -38.01 6.60
C ILE A 553 -7.53 -38.76 5.29
N TYR A 554 -6.29 -39.12 5.02
CA TYR A 554 -5.89 -39.91 3.87
C TYR A 554 -5.40 -41.28 4.32
N TYR A 555 -5.60 -42.30 3.51
CA TYR A 555 -5.07 -43.64 3.72
C TYR A 555 -4.21 -44.11 2.54
N LYS A 556 -3.24 -44.98 2.84
CA LYS A 556 -2.43 -45.67 1.85
C LYS A 556 -2.13 -47.09 2.33
N ILE A 557 -2.16 -48.03 1.40
CA ILE A 557 -1.91 -49.44 1.65
C ILE A 557 -0.42 -49.70 1.41
N PHE A 558 0.23 -50.31 2.39
CA PHE A 558 1.60 -50.77 2.33
C PHE A 558 1.62 -52.28 2.49
N THR A 559 2.68 -52.91 2.01
CA THR A 559 3.02 -54.29 2.34
C THR A 559 4.37 -54.31 3.04
N HIS A 560 4.54 -55.23 4.00
CA HIS A 560 5.84 -55.49 4.62
C HIS A 560 6.56 -56.67 3.98
N ARG A 561 5.97 -57.29 2.94
CA ARG A 561 6.55 -58.42 2.23
C ARG A 561 7.10 -57.98 0.88
N HIS A 562 8.08 -58.73 0.40
CA HIS A 562 8.66 -58.48 -0.92
C HIS A 562 7.59 -58.63 -2.00
N ILE A 563 7.39 -57.56 -2.76
CA ILE A 563 6.58 -57.58 -3.98
C ILE A 563 7.54 -57.59 -5.16
N GLU A 564 7.33 -58.54 -6.06
CA GLU A 564 7.99 -58.57 -7.36
C GLU A 564 6.98 -58.11 -8.41
N ASP A 565 7.26 -56.98 -9.05
CA ASP A 565 6.43 -56.46 -10.14
C ASP A 565 6.71 -57.29 -11.40
N LEU A 566 5.84 -58.27 -11.66
CA LEU A 566 5.89 -59.13 -12.86
C LEU A 566 5.87 -58.32 -14.18
N CYS A 567 5.41 -57.06 -14.14
CA CYS A 567 5.33 -56.18 -15.30
C CYS A 567 6.45 -55.13 -15.34
N ALA A 568 7.33 -55.03 -14.34
CA ALA A 568 8.43 -54.06 -14.34
C ALA A 568 9.39 -54.24 -15.53
N ASN A 569 9.45 -55.46 -16.08
CA ASN A 569 10.31 -55.83 -17.21
C ASN A 569 9.56 -56.03 -18.54
N SER A 570 8.31 -55.59 -18.66
CA SER A 570 7.49 -55.79 -19.87
C SER A 570 6.89 -54.51 -20.44
N PRO A 571 6.67 -54.45 -21.77
CA PRO A 571 6.92 -55.52 -22.73
C PRO A 571 8.37 -55.46 -23.26
N ARG A 572 9.11 -56.56 -23.14
CA ARG A 572 10.30 -56.80 -23.97
C ARG A 572 9.86 -57.47 -25.26
N ASP A 573 10.33 -56.97 -26.40
CA ASP A 573 10.18 -57.65 -27.68
C ASP A 573 11.20 -58.80 -27.78
N TYR A 574 10.78 -59.99 -27.35
CA TYR A 574 11.63 -61.18 -27.31
C TYR A 574 12.01 -61.72 -28.70
N THR A 575 11.55 -61.10 -29.79
CA THR A 575 11.85 -61.53 -31.17
C THR A 575 13.08 -60.83 -31.76
N LYS A 576 13.58 -59.74 -31.16
CA LYS A 576 14.82 -59.08 -31.57
C LYS A 576 16.01 -59.63 -30.77
N LEU A 577 16.76 -60.55 -31.38
CA LEU A 577 18.09 -60.93 -30.89
C LEU A 577 19.06 -59.74 -31.09
N PRO A 578 19.83 -59.33 -30.07
CA PRO A 578 20.73 -58.19 -30.19
C PRO A 578 21.89 -58.53 -31.13
N ALA A 579 22.04 -57.78 -32.21
CA ALA A 579 23.20 -57.86 -33.08
C ALA A 579 24.46 -57.47 -32.28
N LYS A 580 25.37 -58.42 -32.08
CA LYS A 580 26.73 -58.12 -31.64
C LYS A 580 27.45 -57.41 -32.77
N HIS A 581 27.54 -56.08 -32.73
CA HIS A 581 28.63 -55.35 -33.37
C HIS A 581 28.95 -54.06 -32.62
N THR A 582 30.17 -54.04 -32.08
CA THR A 582 30.94 -52.85 -31.74
C THR A 582 31.31 -52.11 -33.02
N SER A 583 30.94 -50.83 -33.12
CA SER A 583 31.59 -49.89 -34.05
C SER A 583 31.89 -48.57 -33.32
N HIS A 584 33.16 -48.19 -33.31
CA HIS A 584 33.65 -46.89 -32.86
C HIS A 584 33.69 -45.94 -34.06
N ILE A 585 32.55 -45.39 -34.45
CA ILE A 585 32.49 -44.22 -35.34
C ILE A 585 31.34 -43.33 -34.86
N LYS A 586 31.65 -42.12 -34.40
CA LYS A 586 30.68 -41.08 -34.08
C LYS A 586 30.06 -40.56 -35.39
N SER A 587 28.74 -40.71 -35.54
CA SER A 587 27.96 -39.89 -36.47
C SER A 587 26.97 -39.03 -35.66
N ASP A 588 26.92 -37.74 -35.97
CA ASP A 588 26.07 -36.73 -35.30
C ASP A 588 24.64 -36.68 -35.88
N ASN A 589 24.07 -37.84 -36.21
CA ASN A 589 22.64 -37.92 -36.52
C ASN A 589 21.92 -38.65 -35.39
N LEU A 590 21.13 -37.90 -34.62
CA LEU A 590 20.17 -38.46 -33.66
C LEU A 590 19.27 -39.45 -34.42
N GLN A 591 19.41 -40.74 -34.16
CA GLN A 591 18.38 -41.70 -34.54
C GLN A 591 17.11 -41.30 -33.78
N GLU A 592 16.04 -40.94 -34.50
CA GLU A 592 14.72 -40.82 -33.90
C GLU A 592 14.34 -42.20 -33.35
N GLU A 593 14.29 -42.30 -32.01
CA GLU A 593 13.84 -43.51 -31.34
C GLU A 593 12.35 -43.72 -31.67
N ASP A 594 12.03 -44.87 -32.26
CA ASP A 594 10.66 -45.28 -32.54
C ASP A 594 9.96 -45.66 -31.23
N TYR A 595 9.11 -44.77 -30.73
CA TYR A 595 8.31 -44.95 -29.51
C TYR A 595 6.99 -45.69 -29.75
N SER A 596 6.71 -46.22 -30.95
CA SER A 596 5.43 -46.84 -31.30
C SER A 596 5.04 -48.06 -30.43
N GLY A 597 6.02 -48.69 -29.75
CA GLY A 597 5.81 -49.79 -28.80
C GLY A 597 5.88 -49.41 -27.31
N TRP A 598 6.09 -48.13 -26.99
CA TRP A 598 6.22 -47.69 -25.60
C TRP A 598 4.85 -47.48 -24.97
N TYR A 599 4.69 -47.95 -23.73
CA TYR A 599 3.49 -47.68 -22.93
C TYR A 599 3.82 -46.69 -21.81
N ARG A 600 2.90 -45.78 -21.54
CA ARG A 600 3.01 -44.84 -20.42
C ARG A 600 2.45 -45.49 -19.17
N ARG A 601 3.33 -45.87 -18.23
CA ARG A 601 2.93 -46.33 -16.90
C ARG A 601 2.39 -45.16 -16.07
N ILE A 602 1.16 -45.29 -15.56
CA ILE A 602 0.57 -44.34 -14.62
C ILE A 602 0.46 -45.05 -13.26
N GLU A 603 1.33 -44.68 -12.32
CA GLU A 603 1.29 -45.20 -10.95
C GLU A 603 0.25 -44.46 -10.12
N ASN A 604 -0.96 -45.02 -10.00
CA ASN A 604 -2.02 -44.48 -9.14
C ASN A 604 -1.85 -44.83 -7.65
N ASN A 605 -0.61 -44.89 -7.15
CA ASN A 605 -0.30 -45.27 -5.77
C ASN A 605 -0.16 -44.05 -4.82
N GLY A 606 -1.08 -43.09 -4.95
CA GLY A 606 -1.12 -41.88 -4.12
C GLY A 606 -1.76 -42.12 -2.74
N TRP A 607 -1.66 -41.13 -1.85
CA TRP A 607 -2.50 -41.07 -0.65
C TRP A 607 -3.94 -40.77 -1.06
N ARG A 608 -4.92 -41.56 -0.57
CA ARG A 608 -6.32 -41.46 -0.99
C ARG A 608 -7.19 -40.95 0.16
N PRO A 609 -8.14 -40.03 -0.08
CA PRO A 609 -8.99 -39.50 0.98
C PRO A 609 -9.91 -40.60 1.52
N VAL A 610 -10.15 -40.59 2.84
CA VAL A 610 -11.12 -41.47 3.51
C VAL A 610 -12.50 -40.83 3.39
N SER A 611 -13.50 -41.59 2.94
CA SER A 611 -14.88 -41.07 2.83
C SER A 611 -15.52 -40.81 4.20
N ASP A 612 -16.41 -39.83 4.28
CA ASP A 612 -17.12 -39.45 5.53
C ASP A 612 -17.95 -40.60 6.13
N LYS A 613 -18.34 -41.59 5.30
CA LYS A 613 -19.04 -42.80 5.74
C LYS A 613 -18.23 -43.66 6.71
N PHE A 614 -16.91 -43.50 6.73
CA PHE A 614 -16.00 -44.20 7.64
C PHE A 614 -16.24 -43.86 9.13
N TRP A 615 -16.88 -42.70 9.40
CA TRP A 615 -17.03 -42.12 10.73
C TRP A 615 -18.41 -42.26 11.38
N LYS A 616 -19.39 -42.91 10.73
CA LYS A 616 -20.69 -43.16 11.38
C LYS A 616 -20.50 -44.06 12.62
N SER A 617 -21.05 -43.63 13.76
CA SER A 617 -20.98 -44.30 15.07
C SER A 617 -21.32 -45.79 14.94
N THR A 618 -20.48 -46.63 15.57
CA THR A 618 -20.62 -48.08 15.68
C THR A 618 -21.65 -48.51 16.72
N GLU A 619 -22.55 -47.63 17.17
CA GLU A 619 -23.55 -47.95 18.21
C GLU A 619 -24.66 -48.89 17.74
N ASN A 620 -24.81 -49.14 16.43
CA ASN A 620 -25.80 -50.08 15.89
C ASN A 620 -25.17 -51.28 15.17
N VAL A 621 -24.00 -51.73 15.61
CA VAL A 621 -23.52 -53.06 15.23
C VAL A 621 -23.74 -53.97 16.42
N MET A 622 -24.94 -54.57 16.48
CA MET A 622 -25.07 -55.91 17.03
C MET A 622 -23.94 -56.71 16.36
N VAL A 623 -22.97 -57.16 17.14
CA VAL A 623 -22.03 -58.18 16.70
C VAL A 623 -22.92 -59.32 16.27
N GLY A 624 -23.07 -59.51 14.96
CA GLY A 624 -23.67 -60.70 14.42
C GLY A 624 -22.78 -61.83 14.89
N ASP A 625 -23.19 -62.53 15.94
CA ASP A 625 -22.70 -63.86 16.21
C ASP A 625 -22.71 -64.57 14.87
N LYS A 626 -21.53 -65.03 14.43
CA LYS A 626 -21.48 -66.07 13.41
C LYS A 626 -22.25 -67.23 14.02
N LYS A 627 -23.55 -67.33 13.74
CA LYS A 627 -24.27 -68.56 13.95
C LYS A 627 -23.63 -69.57 13.00
N GLU A 628 -22.78 -70.42 13.56
CA GLU A 628 -22.38 -71.65 12.90
C GLU A 628 -23.65 -72.36 12.46
N SER A 629 -23.82 -72.52 11.15
CA SER A 629 -24.90 -73.34 10.63
C SER A 629 -24.45 -74.79 10.73
N GLU A 630 -24.99 -75.54 11.70
CA GLU A 630 -24.77 -76.99 11.76
C GLU A 630 -25.27 -77.65 10.46
N PHE A 631 -24.37 -78.38 9.79
CA PHE A 631 -24.64 -79.10 8.55
C PHE A 631 -24.92 -80.57 8.85
N HIS A 632 -26.18 -81.00 8.73
CA HIS A 632 -26.56 -82.40 8.90
C HIS A 632 -26.44 -83.19 7.58
N PHE A 633 -25.79 -84.36 7.59
CA PHE A 633 -25.49 -85.12 6.36
C PHE A 633 -26.74 -85.60 5.60
N SER A 634 -27.82 -86.01 6.31
CA SER A 634 -29.10 -86.40 5.69
C SER A 634 -29.81 -85.23 5.00
N LYS A 635 -30.10 -85.39 3.70
CA LYS A 635 -30.82 -84.38 2.89
C LYS A 635 -32.27 -84.20 3.34
N LEU A 636 -32.91 -85.26 3.82
CA LEU A 636 -34.30 -85.24 4.27
C LEU A 636 -34.45 -84.47 5.60
N LYS A 637 -33.48 -84.66 6.52
CA LYS A 637 -33.42 -83.95 7.79
C LYS A 637 -33.12 -82.45 7.61
N ARG A 638 -32.21 -82.11 6.68
CA ARG A 638 -31.98 -80.70 6.30
C ARG A 638 -33.22 -80.02 5.74
N LYS A 639 -34.05 -80.73 4.97
CA LYS A 639 -35.31 -80.17 4.46
C LYS A 639 -36.29 -79.88 5.61
N GLN A 640 -36.43 -80.81 6.56
CA GLN A 640 -37.24 -80.63 7.78
C GLN A 640 -36.72 -79.49 8.66
N ASP A 641 -35.41 -79.35 8.82
CA ASP A 641 -34.80 -78.27 9.62
C ASP A 641 -35.02 -76.89 8.98
N ILE A 642 -35.00 -76.82 7.64
CA ILE A 642 -35.31 -75.60 6.89
C ILE A 642 -36.79 -75.24 7.05
N GLU A 643 -37.70 -76.22 6.93
CA GLU A 643 -39.14 -76.03 7.13
C GLU A 643 -39.45 -75.58 8.57
N LYS A 644 -38.86 -76.23 9.58
CA LYS A 644 -38.99 -75.84 11.00
C LYS A 644 -38.47 -74.42 11.26
N LYS A 645 -37.34 -74.03 10.66
CA LYS A 645 -36.80 -72.66 10.73
C LYS A 645 -37.70 -71.64 10.05
N ARG A 646 -38.30 -71.98 8.89
CA ARG A 646 -39.22 -71.10 8.17
C ARG A 646 -40.48 -70.85 9.00
N LYS A 647 -41.03 -71.91 9.62
CA LYS A 647 -42.17 -71.82 10.54
C LYS A 647 -41.88 -70.93 11.76
N ILE A 648 -40.72 -71.07 12.40
CA ILE A 648 -40.30 -70.20 13.52
C ILE A 648 -40.27 -68.74 13.10
N LYS A 649 -39.63 -68.44 11.96
CA LYS A 649 -39.53 -67.07 11.46
C LYS A 649 -40.89 -66.45 11.13
N LYS A 650 -41.83 -67.23 10.57
CA LYS A 650 -43.21 -66.77 10.30
C LYS A 650 -43.92 -66.37 11.60
N ILE A 651 -43.80 -67.18 12.65
CA ILE A 651 -44.42 -66.89 13.96
C ILE A 651 -43.76 -65.67 14.63
N GLU A 652 -42.43 -65.57 14.61
CA GLU A 652 -41.71 -64.42 15.17
C GLU A 652 -42.05 -63.11 14.46
N TRP A 653 -42.17 -63.16 13.13
CA TRP A 653 -42.57 -62.01 12.32
C TRP A 653 -44.02 -61.59 12.62
N MET A 654 -44.95 -62.54 12.70
CA MET A 654 -46.35 -62.30 13.09
C MET A 654 -46.43 -61.68 14.50
N ARG A 655 -45.65 -62.21 15.44
CA ARG A 655 -45.55 -61.69 16.82
C ARG A 655 -45.07 -60.26 16.83
N GLN A 656 -44.00 -59.95 16.09
CA GLN A 656 -43.47 -58.60 15.99
C GLN A 656 -44.52 -57.63 15.46
N MET A 657 -45.17 -57.98 14.35
CA MET A 657 -46.22 -57.16 13.73
C MET A 657 -47.43 -56.93 14.64
N TYR A 658 -47.82 -57.95 15.43
CA TYR A 658 -48.91 -57.84 16.41
C TYR A 658 -48.57 -56.86 17.54
N TYR A 659 -47.36 -56.96 18.13
CA TYR A 659 -46.95 -56.07 19.22
C TYR A 659 -46.62 -54.63 18.76
N THR A 660 -46.21 -54.44 17.49
CA THR A 660 -46.01 -53.10 16.92
C THR A 660 -47.31 -52.46 16.42
N GLY A 661 -48.45 -53.15 16.51
CA GLY A 661 -49.76 -52.62 16.12
C GLY A 661 -49.96 -52.47 14.61
N THR A 662 -49.10 -53.10 13.80
CA THR A 662 -49.09 -53.00 12.33
C THR A 662 -49.77 -54.17 11.63
N LEU A 663 -50.32 -55.13 12.40
CA LEU A 663 -51.08 -56.26 11.87
C LEU A 663 -52.55 -55.89 11.69
N GLU A 664 -52.99 -55.61 10.47
CA GLU A 664 -54.42 -55.35 10.16
C GLU A 664 -55.06 -56.54 9.44
N ALA A 665 -56.35 -56.80 9.70
CA ALA A 665 -57.08 -57.87 9.05
C ALA A 665 -57.70 -57.40 7.73
N LYS A 666 -57.80 -58.30 6.75
CA LYS A 666 -58.36 -57.98 5.42
C LYS A 666 -59.87 -57.69 5.40
N SER A 667 -60.60 -57.95 6.49
CA SER A 667 -62.07 -57.84 6.55
C SER A 667 -62.54 -56.59 7.30
N THR A 668 -63.63 -55.98 6.82
CA THR A 668 -64.26 -54.78 7.41
C THR A 668 -65.39 -55.08 8.40
N ASN A 669 -65.70 -56.36 8.66
CA ASN A 669 -66.76 -56.76 9.59
C ASN A 669 -66.23 -56.87 11.04
N HIS A 670 -66.91 -56.21 11.98
CA HIS A 670 -66.46 -56.02 13.35
C HIS A 670 -66.40 -57.31 14.19
N GLU A 671 -67.28 -58.27 13.96
CA GLU A 671 -67.22 -59.59 14.61
C GLU A 671 -66.04 -60.42 14.11
N THR A 672 -65.77 -60.37 12.80
CA THR A 672 -64.66 -61.11 12.16
C THR A 672 -63.30 -60.57 12.59
N LEU A 673 -63.18 -59.25 12.79
CA LEU A 673 -61.99 -58.60 13.34
C LEU A 673 -61.67 -59.07 14.77
N GLY A 674 -62.69 -59.19 15.63
CA GLY A 674 -62.53 -59.69 16.99
C GLY A 674 -62.07 -61.15 17.04
N LEU A 675 -62.57 -61.99 16.14
CA LEU A 675 -62.18 -63.39 16.03
C LEU A 675 -60.73 -63.56 15.55
N ILE A 676 -60.30 -62.82 14.53
CA ILE A 676 -58.92 -62.87 14.01
C ILE A 676 -57.92 -62.39 15.07
N HIS A 677 -58.24 -61.32 15.79
CA HIS A 677 -57.38 -60.81 16.86
C HIS A 677 -57.27 -61.81 18.03
N THR A 678 -58.37 -62.50 18.37
CA THR A 678 -58.39 -63.53 19.41
C THR A 678 -57.62 -64.78 19.00
N ALA A 679 -57.77 -65.22 17.74
CA ALA A 679 -57.02 -66.34 17.17
C ALA A 679 -55.51 -66.05 17.08
N THR A 680 -55.13 -64.85 16.63
CA THR A 680 -53.73 -64.41 16.57
C THR A 680 -53.09 -64.38 17.96
N LYS A 681 -53.80 -63.82 18.95
CA LYS A 681 -53.34 -63.77 20.35
C LYS A 681 -53.25 -65.15 20.99
N GLY A 682 -54.17 -66.06 20.66
CA GLY A 682 -54.15 -67.46 21.10
C GLY A 682 -52.96 -68.22 20.53
N LEU A 683 -52.68 -68.04 19.24
CA LEU A 683 -51.57 -68.68 18.54
C LEU A 683 -50.19 -68.21 19.04
N ILE A 684 -50.04 -66.91 19.33
CA ILE A 684 -48.83 -66.36 19.95
C ILE A 684 -48.62 -66.95 21.36
N ARG A 685 -49.66 -67.04 22.19
CA ARG A 685 -49.56 -67.65 23.53
C ARG A 685 -49.23 -69.14 23.48
N ALA A 686 -49.85 -69.89 22.57
CA ALA A 686 -49.57 -71.32 22.40
C ALA A 686 -48.11 -71.58 22.02
N PHE A 687 -47.50 -70.70 21.22
CA PHE A 687 -46.08 -70.74 20.90
C PHE A 687 -45.18 -70.33 22.08
N GLU A 688 -45.56 -69.30 22.84
CA GLU A 688 -44.81 -68.82 24.00
C GLU A 688 -44.78 -69.85 25.15
N ASP A 689 -45.90 -70.53 25.40
CA ASP A 689 -46.02 -71.50 26.51
C ASP A 689 -45.58 -72.93 26.12
N GLY A 690 -45.78 -73.34 24.86
CA GLY A 690 -45.59 -74.73 24.39
C GLY A 690 -44.51 -74.95 23.32
N GLY A 691 -43.89 -73.89 22.80
CA GLY A 691 -42.85 -73.97 21.77
C GLY A 691 -43.36 -74.20 20.34
N ILE A 692 -42.48 -74.57 19.42
CA ILE A 692 -42.78 -74.68 17.97
C ILE A 692 -43.65 -75.89 17.59
N ASP A 693 -43.71 -76.89 18.46
CA ASP A 693 -44.41 -78.16 18.23
C ASP A 693 -45.87 -78.11 18.75
N SER A 694 -46.26 -77.06 19.49
CA SER A 694 -47.64 -76.82 19.99
C SER A 694 -48.54 -76.03 19.02
N VAL A 695 -47.98 -75.55 17.91
CA VAL A 695 -48.69 -74.79 16.87
C VAL A 695 -48.48 -75.51 15.55
N MET A 696 -49.51 -75.75 14.75
CA MET A 696 -49.37 -76.40 13.45
C MET A 696 -49.09 -75.37 12.34
N GLU A 697 -48.32 -75.76 11.31
CA GLU A 697 -47.92 -74.81 10.25
C GLU A 697 -49.12 -74.23 9.48
N TRP A 698 -50.16 -75.04 9.25
CA TRP A 698 -51.38 -74.58 8.60
C TRP A 698 -52.14 -73.53 9.42
N GLU A 699 -52.08 -73.58 10.76
CA GLU A 699 -52.73 -72.58 11.63
C GLU A 699 -52.04 -71.22 11.51
N VAL A 700 -50.72 -71.20 11.38
CA VAL A 700 -49.92 -69.98 11.16
C VAL A 700 -50.22 -69.40 9.78
N ASP A 701 -50.25 -70.25 8.76
CA ASP A 701 -50.50 -69.82 7.38
C ASP A 701 -51.94 -69.33 7.19
N GLU A 702 -52.91 -69.91 7.88
CA GLU A 702 -54.30 -69.46 7.83
C GLU A 702 -54.45 -68.08 8.48
N VAL A 703 -53.90 -67.85 9.68
CA VAL A 703 -53.94 -66.53 10.35
C VAL A 703 -53.21 -65.45 9.53
N LEU A 704 -52.10 -65.78 8.87
CA LEU A 704 -51.41 -64.88 7.94
C LEU A 704 -52.25 -64.58 6.70
N ASN A 705 -53.00 -65.55 6.18
CA ASN A 705 -53.81 -65.34 4.98
C ASN A 705 -54.98 -64.37 5.24
N TRP A 706 -55.50 -64.33 6.46
CA TRP A 706 -56.56 -63.41 6.89
C TRP A 706 -56.04 -62.00 7.30
N THR A 707 -54.72 -61.77 7.32
CA THR A 707 -54.07 -60.47 7.68
C THR A 707 -53.30 -59.83 6.50
N ASN A 708 -52.93 -58.55 6.61
CA ASN A 708 -52.55 -57.62 5.53
C ASN A 708 -51.50 -58.06 4.47
N THR A 709 -51.56 -57.37 3.32
CA THR A 709 -50.99 -57.56 1.96
C THR A 709 -49.45 -57.50 1.78
N LEU A 710 -48.65 -58.10 2.66
CA LEU A 710 -47.20 -58.28 2.44
C LEU A 710 -46.82 -59.75 2.58
N ASN A 711 -46.25 -60.32 1.52
CA ASN A 711 -45.87 -61.73 1.47
C ASN A 711 -44.60 -61.97 2.29
N PHE A 712 -44.66 -62.84 3.31
CA PHE A 712 -43.49 -63.21 4.13
C PHE A 712 -42.29 -63.64 3.28
N ASP A 713 -42.53 -64.23 2.10
CA ASP A 713 -41.49 -64.76 1.22
C ASP A 713 -40.69 -63.69 0.46
N GLU A 714 -41.10 -62.41 0.52
CA GLU A 714 -40.37 -61.31 -0.14
C GLU A 714 -39.35 -60.60 0.77
N HIS A 715 -39.16 -61.06 2.03
CA HIS A 715 -38.37 -60.34 3.05
C HIS A 715 -37.15 -61.10 3.64
#